data_AF-A0A0G0JHQ4-F1
#
_entry.id   AF-A0A0G0JHQ4-F1
#
_cell.length_a   1.000
_cell.length_b   1.000
_cell.length_c   1.000
_cell.angle_alpha   90.00
_cell.angle_beta   90.00
_cell.angle_gamma   90.00
#
_symmetry.space_group_name_H-M   'P 1'
#
loop_
_entity.id
_entity.type
_entity.pdbx_description
1 polymer ?
#
loop_
_entity_poly.entity_id
_entity_poly.type
_entity_poly.pdbx_seq_one_letter_code
_entity_poly.pdbx_strand_id
1 'polypeptide(L)'
;MKKFLISYFLFSFFFFTFFASGFVDSMDGFQYLAVARRMYFDHTVEMPKENFDTGENVYLTIFRDKDGKIYSPTGLGYTLAFLPSVLVEDIFTRLAGVKPFSAFPLKSDWPVLLFASFTNAFFGALLVVTLYLFIKTYGVNHKNAALLSFLSITATNLFPYTKHTLAHMMFISFLVLCFYFIRRYSINKSPANLLWTGLFFGLTIISYNVTYKLTLLPLITYYLLSTKPQINALTLKKFLRDGIFVLIGIIPFYLLNYWFDFVRYGSSISPASGISASLPNFPVFTASIEGIWNSLFSPGRGFFIYSPILLTIALFWFKLKRSLLPEIISFGLLALLYIFFIGTLLGSSTSQFLVWHGEYSWGPRYLTPILPFAMILVAVIYTKLSKYQKLFVFLPLVAIGIWIQLIGILLPYQIKFGGLPPHLYINDQYLSVTEYANIIPRFSPIIKMSKTLIKRATNLKQAYEHGKYDVRLLDGYEYPFDLGYAKWRATLPLSYISFDNNKTTPIQQIDLQFRNHQIDKYSSHSATLSFYLNDTKLSDPVSIPINKEINSTLQIPDKLLKTNNNLLKVTTQYEGTTSARLKNQQVIFLQILRINGLPVNINTLDYPYVSPVSQKLFNSNYLYWGNKEQNPYDIWEVHSGVFEQTFDLWWLRPFHYWDFPKTFFLSLFAVNLSGLVYFGYRTFSKVKKL
;
A
#
# COMPACT_ATOMS: atom_id res chain seq x y z
N MET A 1 -26.70 -11.86 -19.17
CA MET A 1 -25.30 -12.00 -18.73
C MET A 1 -24.47 -10.71 -18.81
N LYS A 2 -24.26 -10.09 -19.98
CA LYS A 2 -23.39 -8.89 -20.14
C LYS A 2 -23.68 -7.75 -19.14
N LYS A 3 -24.96 -7.36 -19.00
CA LYS A 3 -25.39 -6.33 -18.03
C LYS A 3 -25.08 -6.70 -16.57
N PHE A 4 -25.01 -7.98 -16.21
CA PHE A 4 -24.63 -8.41 -14.87
C PHE A 4 -23.12 -8.26 -14.67
N LEU A 5 -22.31 -8.73 -15.61
CA LEU A 5 -20.84 -8.63 -15.54
C LEU A 5 -20.36 -7.19 -15.41
N ILE A 6 -20.96 -6.25 -16.16
CA ILE A 6 -20.64 -4.82 -16.05
C ILE A 6 -21.01 -4.29 -14.66
N SER A 7 -22.20 -4.59 -14.16
CA SER A 7 -22.61 -4.16 -12.80
C SER A 7 -21.71 -4.77 -11.73
N TYR A 8 -21.28 -6.02 -11.90
CA TYR A 8 -20.45 -6.72 -10.92
C TYR A 8 -19.00 -6.20 -10.92
N PHE A 9 -18.47 -5.90 -12.12
CA PHE A 9 -17.19 -5.22 -12.27
C PHE A 9 -17.21 -3.86 -11.57
N LEU A 10 -18.19 -3.02 -11.89
CA LEU A 10 -18.30 -1.67 -11.33
C LEU A 10 -18.53 -1.72 -9.82
N PHE A 11 -19.39 -2.60 -9.33
CA PHE A 11 -19.56 -2.83 -7.88
C PHE A 11 -18.22 -3.15 -7.21
N SER A 12 -17.46 -4.11 -7.77
CA SER A 12 -16.17 -4.51 -7.21
C SER A 12 -15.13 -3.39 -7.28
N PHE A 13 -15.12 -2.61 -8.37
CA PHE A 13 -14.22 -1.47 -8.54
C PHE A 13 -14.52 -0.37 -7.52
N PHE A 14 -15.79 0.03 -7.35
CA PHE A 14 -16.19 0.98 -6.32
C PHE A 14 -15.89 0.46 -4.91
N PHE A 15 -16.11 -0.83 -4.66
CA PHE A 15 -15.77 -1.45 -3.38
C PHE A 15 -14.26 -1.39 -3.09
N PHE A 16 -13.41 -1.76 -4.04
CA PHE A 16 -11.96 -1.75 -3.81
C PHE A 16 -11.38 -0.33 -3.76
N THR A 17 -11.88 0.60 -4.58
CA THR A 17 -11.46 2.01 -4.53
C THR A 17 -11.91 2.72 -3.25
N PHE A 18 -13.02 2.31 -2.62
CA PHE A 18 -13.40 2.79 -1.28
C PHE A 18 -12.30 2.54 -0.24
N PHE A 19 -11.56 1.42 -0.38
CA PHE A 19 -10.48 1.00 0.50
C PHE A 19 -9.07 1.39 0.01
N ALA A 20 -8.95 2.16 -1.08
CA ALA A 20 -7.64 2.59 -1.57
C ALA A 20 -6.97 3.60 -0.63
N SER A 21 -5.63 3.62 -0.61
CA SER A 21 -4.82 4.51 0.24
C SER A 21 -4.89 5.97 -0.20
N GLY A 22 -5.01 6.24 -1.50
CA GLY A 22 -4.78 7.57 -2.06
C GLY A 22 -3.30 7.93 -2.18
N PHE A 23 -2.42 6.94 -2.11
CA PHE A 23 -0.97 7.10 -2.11
C PHE A 23 -0.27 5.90 -2.76
N VAL A 24 0.91 6.13 -3.33
CA VAL A 24 1.80 5.06 -3.83
C VAL A 24 2.69 4.61 -2.69
N ASP A 25 2.47 3.39 -2.20
CA ASP A 25 2.95 2.96 -0.89
C ASP A 25 4.14 1.99 -0.94
N SER A 26 4.65 1.71 -2.13
CA SER A 26 5.78 0.81 -2.34
C SER A 26 6.89 1.46 -3.15
N MET A 27 8.13 1.07 -2.83
CA MET A 27 9.32 1.47 -3.58
C MET A 27 9.19 1.09 -5.07
N ASP A 28 8.76 -0.14 -5.36
CA ASP A 28 8.50 -0.61 -6.72
C ASP A 28 7.45 0.28 -7.40
N GLY A 29 6.35 0.59 -6.70
CA GLY A 29 5.25 1.43 -7.18
C GLY A 29 5.74 2.82 -7.58
N PHE A 30 6.60 3.44 -6.77
CA PHE A 30 7.21 4.72 -7.11
C PHE A 30 8.12 4.64 -8.33
N GLN A 31 8.84 3.53 -8.52
CA GLN A 31 9.65 3.32 -9.73
C GLN A 31 8.78 3.22 -10.98
N TYR A 32 7.73 2.38 -10.95
CA TYR A 32 6.78 2.27 -12.06
C TYR A 32 6.14 3.64 -12.38
N LEU A 33 5.74 4.40 -11.35
CA LEU A 33 5.12 5.71 -11.52
C LEU A 33 6.11 6.75 -12.09
N ALA A 34 7.35 6.76 -11.60
CA ALA A 34 8.39 7.66 -12.09
C ALA A 34 8.66 7.42 -13.59
N VAL A 35 8.80 6.15 -14.00
CA VAL A 35 8.96 5.81 -15.42
C VAL A 35 7.71 6.20 -16.22
N ALA A 36 6.49 6.01 -15.68
CA ALA A 36 5.26 6.37 -16.37
C ALA A 36 5.18 7.89 -16.66
N ARG A 37 5.60 8.72 -15.71
CA ARG A 37 5.71 10.17 -15.89
C ARG A 37 6.77 10.56 -16.91
N ARG A 38 7.95 9.95 -16.85
CA ARG A 38 9.04 10.17 -17.81
C ARG A 38 8.62 9.78 -19.24
N MET A 39 7.85 8.70 -19.39
CA MET A 39 7.30 8.28 -20.68
C MET A 39 6.29 9.29 -21.23
N TYR A 40 5.40 9.78 -20.36
CA TYR A 40 4.31 10.69 -20.75
C TYR A 40 4.82 12.11 -21.04
N PHE A 41 5.62 12.70 -20.14
CA PHE A 41 6.07 14.10 -20.23
C PHE A 41 7.36 14.30 -21.03
N ASP A 42 8.32 13.36 -20.93
CA ASP A 42 9.66 13.55 -21.49
C ASP A 42 10.00 12.57 -22.62
N HIS A 43 9.05 11.69 -22.98
CA HIS A 43 9.21 10.68 -24.03
C HIS A 43 10.45 9.78 -23.86
N THR A 44 10.76 9.44 -22.61
CA THR A 44 11.91 8.58 -22.26
C THR A 44 11.55 7.58 -21.15
N VAL A 45 12.34 6.51 -21.06
CA VAL A 45 12.22 5.48 -20.01
C VAL A 45 13.34 5.58 -18.96
N GLU A 46 14.22 6.59 -19.10
CA GLU A 46 15.24 6.91 -18.11
C GLU A 46 14.61 7.38 -16.80
N MET A 47 15.12 6.87 -15.67
CA MET A 47 14.78 7.38 -14.34
C MET A 47 15.18 8.86 -14.20
N PRO A 48 14.45 9.64 -13.40
CA PRO A 48 14.83 11.02 -13.10
C PRO A 48 16.22 11.06 -12.45
N LYS A 49 17.04 12.05 -12.84
CA LYS A 49 18.44 12.23 -12.39
C LYS A 49 18.58 13.17 -11.19
N GLU A 50 17.48 13.53 -10.53
CA GLU A 50 17.54 14.49 -9.43
C GLU A 50 18.32 13.92 -8.24
N ASN A 51 19.31 14.69 -7.79
CA ASN A 51 19.99 14.51 -6.52
C ASN A 51 19.72 15.75 -5.67
N PHE A 52 19.44 15.53 -4.38
CA PHE A 52 19.31 16.57 -3.37
C PHE A 52 20.65 16.81 -2.70
N ASP A 53 21.02 18.08 -2.53
CA ASP A 53 22.30 18.51 -1.92
C ASP A 53 22.36 18.26 -0.41
N THR A 54 21.25 17.86 0.21
CA THR A 54 21.12 17.65 1.66
C THR A 54 21.67 16.30 2.14
N GLY A 55 22.17 15.44 1.24
CA GLY A 55 22.59 14.07 1.58
C GLY A 55 21.42 13.12 1.87
N GLU A 56 20.20 13.64 1.88
CA GLU A 56 18.96 12.90 1.98
C GLU A 56 18.58 12.52 0.54
N ASN A 57 19.10 11.46 -0.04
CA ASN A 57 18.62 10.96 -1.33
C ASN A 57 17.92 9.62 -1.13
N VAL A 58 16.74 9.42 -1.73
CA VAL A 58 16.06 8.13 -1.62
C VAL A 58 16.75 7.21 -2.61
N TYR A 59 17.57 6.31 -2.06
CA TYR A 59 18.32 5.33 -2.83
C TYR A 59 17.38 4.24 -3.34
N LEU A 60 16.89 4.41 -4.57
CA LEU A 60 16.16 3.39 -5.29
C LEU A 60 17.11 2.38 -5.94
N THR A 61 16.69 1.12 -6.06
CA THR A 61 17.40 0.13 -6.86
C THR A 61 17.38 0.57 -8.31
N ILE A 62 18.54 0.86 -8.86
CA ILE A 62 18.68 1.38 -10.22
C ILE A 62 19.70 0.56 -10.98
N PHE A 63 19.52 0.52 -12.29
CA PHE A 63 20.54 0.06 -13.23
C PHE A 63 21.19 1.28 -13.87
N ARG A 64 22.51 1.29 -13.96
CA ARG A 64 23.26 2.32 -14.69
C ARG A 64 23.88 1.69 -15.93
N ASP A 65 23.60 2.26 -17.10
CA ASP A 65 24.23 1.79 -18.34
C ASP A 65 25.66 2.33 -18.51
N LYS A 66 26.31 1.96 -19.62
CA LYS A 66 27.68 2.39 -19.94
C LYS A 66 27.80 3.90 -20.15
N ASP A 67 26.71 4.56 -20.53
CA ASP A 67 26.65 6.01 -20.78
C ASP A 67 26.27 6.79 -19.50
N GLY A 68 26.14 6.10 -18.36
CA GLY A 68 25.78 6.71 -17.08
C GLY A 68 24.29 7.00 -16.91
N LYS A 69 23.44 6.63 -17.89
CA LYS A 69 21.98 6.74 -17.79
C LYS A 69 21.46 5.74 -16.78
N ILE A 70 20.35 6.11 -16.15
CA ILE A 70 19.79 5.37 -15.02
C ILE A 70 18.43 4.83 -15.42
N TYR A 71 18.18 3.56 -15.15
CA TYR A 71 16.92 2.87 -15.46
C TYR A 71 16.39 2.13 -14.24
N SER A 72 15.06 2.00 -14.16
CA SER A 72 14.42 1.14 -13.17
C SER A 72 14.59 -0.34 -13.55
N PRO A 73 14.77 -1.26 -12.59
CA PRO A 73 14.76 -2.71 -12.83
C PRO A 73 13.33 -3.28 -13.02
N THR A 74 12.29 -2.48 -12.85
CA THR A 74 10.88 -2.92 -12.91
C THR A 74 10.39 -3.23 -14.33
N GLY A 75 9.27 -3.94 -14.47
CA GLY A 75 8.69 -4.28 -15.78
C GLY A 75 7.97 -3.12 -16.47
N LEU A 76 7.69 -3.24 -17.78
CA LEU A 76 6.99 -2.20 -18.53
C LEU A 76 5.47 -2.19 -18.28
N GLY A 77 4.86 -3.34 -18.08
CA GLY A 77 3.39 -3.49 -18.09
C GLY A 77 2.70 -2.69 -17.00
N TYR A 78 3.21 -2.73 -15.76
CA TYR A 78 2.62 -1.97 -14.66
C TYR A 78 2.92 -0.47 -14.75
N THR A 79 4.04 -0.07 -15.37
CA THR A 79 4.30 1.34 -15.77
C THR A 79 3.20 1.84 -16.69
N LEU A 80 2.85 1.07 -17.73
CA LEU A 80 1.77 1.42 -18.66
C LEU A 80 0.41 1.51 -17.94
N ALA A 81 0.18 0.68 -16.92
CA ALA A 81 -1.04 0.73 -16.11
C ALA A 81 -1.15 2.02 -15.28
N PHE A 82 -0.06 2.76 -15.03
CA PHE A 82 -0.09 4.07 -14.38
C PHE A 82 -0.31 5.25 -15.32
N LEU A 83 -0.19 5.09 -16.64
CA LEU A 83 -0.40 6.20 -17.59
C LEU A 83 -1.75 6.94 -17.42
N PRO A 84 -2.88 6.27 -17.12
CA PRO A 84 -4.12 6.98 -16.83
C PRO A 84 -4.02 7.95 -15.64
N SER A 85 -3.26 7.60 -14.59
CA SER A 85 -3.06 8.48 -13.44
C SER A 85 -2.21 9.71 -13.78
N VAL A 86 -1.21 9.54 -14.65
CA VAL A 86 -0.36 10.63 -15.15
C VAL A 86 -1.13 11.55 -16.10
N LEU A 87 -2.01 11.00 -16.94
CA LEU A 87 -2.90 11.80 -17.76
C LEU A 87 -3.82 12.67 -16.91
N VAL A 88 -4.37 12.13 -15.81
CA VAL A 88 -5.20 12.92 -14.90
C VAL A 88 -4.37 13.99 -14.19
N GLU A 89 -3.15 13.67 -13.77
CA GLU A 89 -2.20 14.66 -13.25
C GLU A 89 -2.01 15.84 -14.24
N ASP A 90 -1.76 15.57 -15.52
CA ASP A 90 -1.58 16.59 -16.56
C ASP A 90 -2.82 17.50 -16.70
N ILE A 91 -4.04 16.96 -16.52
CA ILE A 91 -5.26 17.78 -16.50
C ILE A 91 -5.23 18.75 -15.31
N PHE A 92 -4.90 18.28 -14.11
CA PHE A 92 -4.86 19.12 -12.91
C PHE A 92 -3.76 20.18 -12.98
N THR A 93 -2.57 19.84 -13.46
CA THR A 93 -1.45 20.78 -13.57
C THR A 93 -1.76 21.88 -14.60
N ARG A 94 -2.38 21.54 -15.74
CA ARG A 94 -2.85 22.53 -16.74
C ARG A 94 -3.93 23.45 -16.18
N LEU A 95 -4.92 22.91 -15.48
CA LEU A 95 -5.97 23.72 -14.86
C LEU A 95 -5.42 24.67 -13.79
N ALA A 96 -4.39 24.25 -13.07
CA ALA A 96 -3.71 25.06 -12.07
C ALA A 96 -2.65 26.03 -12.65
N GLY A 97 -2.34 25.95 -13.94
CA GLY A 97 -1.24 26.73 -14.55
C GLY A 97 0.14 26.39 -13.97
N VAL A 98 0.32 25.16 -13.47
CA VAL A 98 1.58 24.65 -12.92
C VAL A 98 2.28 23.82 -13.99
N LYS A 99 3.61 23.95 -14.11
CA LYS A 99 4.37 23.11 -15.04
C LYS A 99 4.37 21.66 -14.53
N PRO A 100 4.09 20.67 -15.41
CA PRO A 100 4.24 19.28 -15.01
C PRO A 100 5.69 18.99 -14.65
N PHE A 101 5.88 18.09 -13.70
CA PHE A 101 7.20 17.62 -13.29
C PHE A 101 7.23 16.10 -13.43
N SER A 102 8.31 15.60 -14.01
CA SER A 102 8.63 14.18 -14.12
C SER A 102 9.72 13.75 -13.15
N ALA A 103 9.97 14.61 -12.16
CA ALA A 103 10.96 14.51 -11.12
C ALA A 103 10.71 13.34 -10.17
N PHE A 104 11.71 13.10 -9.30
CA PHE A 104 11.71 12.02 -8.33
C PHE A 104 10.46 12.05 -7.41
N PRO A 105 9.96 10.90 -6.92
CA PRO A 105 8.67 10.79 -6.22
C PRO A 105 8.44 11.72 -5.03
N LEU A 106 9.47 12.26 -4.37
CA LEU A 106 9.33 13.22 -3.28
C LEU A 106 8.60 14.51 -3.68
N LYS A 107 8.61 14.87 -4.98
CA LYS A 107 7.88 16.03 -5.48
C LYS A 107 6.46 15.72 -5.92
N SER A 108 5.99 14.48 -5.77
CA SER A 108 4.67 14.06 -6.26
C SER A 108 3.53 14.80 -5.59
N ASP A 109 2.59 15.26 -6.39
CA ASP A 109 1.39 15.96 -5.91
C ASP A 109 0.22 14.97 -5.77
N TRP A 110 -0.80 15.35 -5.01
CA TRP A 110 -1.91 14.48 -4.66
C TRP A 110 -2.70 13.89 -5.84
N PRO A 111 -2.87 14.56 -7.01
CA PRO A 111 -3.67 13.99 -8.09
C PRO A 111 -3.09 12.66 -8.57
N VAL A 112 -1.79 12.63 -8.89
CA VAL A 112 -1.18 11.40 -9.39
C VAL A 112 -1.23 10.28 -8.35
N LEU A 113 -1.01 10.61 -7.07
CA LEU A 113 -0.92 9.64 -5.99
C LEU A 113 -2.30 9.02 -5.71
N LEU A 114 -3.34 9.86 -5.74
CA LEU A 114 -4.72 9.43 -5.61
C LEU A 114 -5.11 8.47 -6.73
N PHE A 115 -4.95 8.87 -7.99
CA PHE A 115 -5.42 8.06 -9.12
C PHE A 115 -4.56 6.83 -9.39
N ALA A 116 -3.25 6.89 -9.12
CA ALA A 116 -2.37 5.73 -9.18
C ALA A 116 -2.78 4.66 -8.14
N SER A 117 -3.26 5.08 -6.96
CA SER A 117 -3.74 4.13 -5.95
C SER A 117 -4.98 3.33 -6.39
N PHE A 118 -5.72 3.77 -7.41
CA PHE A 118 -6.89 3.06 -7.93
C PHE A 118 -6.55 1.99 -8.98
N THR A 119 -5.30 1.93 -9.45
CA THR A 119 -4.86 0.99 -10.49
C THR A 119 -5.11 -0.47 -10.09
N ASN A 120 -4.77 -0.85 -8.86
CA ASN A 120 -4.96 -2.22 -8.41
C ASN A 120 -6.41 -2.55 -8.02
N ALA A 121 -7.24 -1.55 -7.72
CA ALA A 121 -8.67 -1.75 -7.55
C ALA A 121 -9.33 -2.18 -8.87
N PHE A 122 -8.86 -1.65 -10.01
CA PHE A 122 -9.30 -2.06 -11.34
C PHE A 122 -8.95 -3.54 -11.61
N PHE A 123 -7.70 -3.94 -11.37
CA PHE A 123 -7.29 -5.34 -11.54
C PHE A 123 -7.97 -6.27 -10.53
N GLY A 124 -8.21 -5.81 -9.30
CA GLY A 124 -9.08 -6.46 -8.32
C GLY A 124 -10.45 -6.80 -8.90
N ALA A 125 -11.14 -5.80 -9.44
CA ALA A 125 -12.46 -5.98 -10.05
C ALA A 125 -12.43 -6.91 -11.28
N LEU A 126 -11.39 -6.82 -12.11
CA LEU A 126 -11.18 -7.72 -13.25
C LEU A 126 -11.00 -9.16 -12.79
N LEU A 127 -10.20 -9.40 -11.74
CA LEU A 127 -9.99 -10.73 -11.18
C LEU A 127 -11.28 -11.31 -10.62
N VAL A 128 -12.09 -10.52 -9.88
CA VAL A 128 -13.40 -10.96 -9.36
C VAL A 128 -14.29 -11.47 -10.50
N VAL A 129 -14.42 -10.70 -11.58
CA VAL A 129 -15.27 -11.07 -12.73
C VAL A 129 -14.70 -12.30 -13.45
N THR A 130 -13.38 -12.38 -13.60
CA THR A 130 -12.72 -13.53 -14.23
C THR A 130 -12.95 -14.79 -13.41
N LEU A 131 -12.76 -14.73 -12.09
CA LEU A 131 -13.03 -15.84 -11.17
C LEU A 131 -14.50 -16.26 -11.20
N TYR A 132 -15.44 -15.32 -11.25
CA TYR A 132 -16.84 -15.64 -11.43
C TYR A 132 -17.07 -16.46 -12.70
N LEU A 133 -16.53 -16.00 -13.84
CA LEU A 133 -16.67 -16.69 -15.12
C LEU A 133 -16.01 -18.07 -15.09
N PHE A 134 -14.85 -18.20 -14.44
CA PHE A 134 -14.12 -19.45 -14.33
C PHE A 134 -14.87 -20.46 -13.43
N ILE A 135 -15.31 -20.03 -12.25
CA ILE A 135 -16.11 -20.84 -11.31
C ILE A 135 -17.41 -21.31 -11.98
N LYS A 136 -18.05 -20.45 -12.79
CA LYS A 136 -19.25 -20.82 -13.57
C LYS A 136 -19.02 -21.98 -14.53
N THR A 137 -17.80 -22.23 -15.02
CA THR A 137 -17.50 -23.37 -15.90
C THR A 137 -17.55 -24.74 -15.21
N TYR A 138 -17.68 -24.75 -13.87
CA TYR A 138 -17.83 -25.96 -13.05
C TYR A 138 -19.27 -26.21 -12.59
N GLY A 139 -20.26 -25.51 -13.17
CA GLY A 139 -21.67 -25.71 -12.85
C GLY A 139 -22.14 -25.10 -11.53
N VAL A 140 -21.31 -24.26 -10.89
CA VAL A 140 -21.72 -23.51 -9.70
C VAL A 140 -22.84 -22.52 -10.10
N ASN A 141 -23.89 -22.41 -9.28
CA ASN A 141 -24.98 -21.47 -9.54
C ASN A 141 -24.51 -19.99 -9.46
N HIS A 142 -25.28 -19.08 -10.05
CA HIS A 142 -24.87 -17.67 -10.18
C HIS A 142 -24.62 -16.98 -8.84
N LYS A 143 -25.48 -17.23 -7.84
CA LYS A 143 -25.35 -16.69 -6.49
C LYS A 143 -24.05 -17.10 -5.81
N ASN A 144 -23.75 -18.40 -5.80
CA ASN A 144 -22.56 -18.92 -5.15
C ASN A 144 -21.30 -18.54 -5.94
N ALA A 145 -21.33 -18.55 -7.27
CA ALA A 145 -20.18 -18.11 -8.07
C ALA A 145 -19.85 -16.64 -7.84
N ALA A 146 -20.86 -15.76 -7.75
CA ALA A 146 -20.65 -14.36 -7.40
C ALA A 146 -20.08 -14.24 -5.98
N LEU A 147 -20.71 -14.85 -4.98
CA LEU A 147 -20.21 -14.81 -3.60
C LEU A 147 -18.77 -15.32 -3.48
N LEU A 148 -18.47 -16.50 -4.04
CA LEU A 148 -17.16 -17.14 -3.91
C LEU A 148 -16.07 -16.40 -4.67
N SER A 149 -16.36 -15.83 -5.85
CA SER A 149 -15.39 -14.98 -6.55
C SER A 149 -15.06 -13.70 -5.79
N PHE A 150 -16.04 -13.09 -5.11
CA PHE A 150 -15.80 -11.93 -4.25
C PHE A 150 -15.01 -12.30 -2.98
N LEU A 151 -15.38 -13.41 -2.33
CA LEU A 151 -14.65 -13.95 -1.18
C LEU A 151 -13.23 -14.42 -1.53
N SER A 152 -12.98 -14.83 -2.77
CA SER A 152 -11.64 -15.19 -3.23
C SER A 152 -10.65 -14.06 -3.08
N ILE A 153 -11.12 -12.81 -3.12
CA ILE A 153 -10.30 -11.64 -2.83
C ILE A 153 -10.46 -11.24 -1.37
N THR A 154 -11.68 -10.90 -0.94
CA THR A 154 -11.95 -10.28 0.37
C THR A 154 -11.60 -11.13 1.59
N ALA A 155 -11.57 -12.46 1.47
CA ALA A 155 -11.19 -13.38 2.55
C ALA A 155 -9.79 -13.98 2.40
N THR A 156 -8.96 -13.46 1.48
CA THR A 156 -7.58 -13.92 1.25
C THR A 156 -6.61 -12.76 1.17
N ASN A 157 -5.31 -13.06 1.20
CA ASN A 157 -4.27 -12.04 1.08
C ASN A 157 -4.32 -11.22 -0.22
N LEU A 158 -5.22 -11.49 -1.17
CA LEU A 158 -5.42 -10.65 -2.35
C LEU A 158 -6.10 -9.31 -2.02
N PHE A 159 -6.88 -9.21 -0.94
CA PHE A 159 -7.63 -7.98 -0.66
C PHE A 159 -6.71 -6.76 -0.45
N PRO A 160 -5.68 -6.79 0.42
CA PRO A 160 -4.71 -5.70 0.54
C PRO A 160 -3.97 -5.38 -0.76
N TYR A 161 -3.81 -6.35 -1.68
CA TYR A 161 -3.18 -6.13 -2.98
C TYR A 161 -4.08 -5.40 -3.98
N THR A 162 -5.39 -5.28 -3.69
CA THR A 162 -6.25 -4.34 -4.43
C THR A 162 -5.95 -2.88 -4.10
N LYS A 163 -5.24 -2.63 -3.00
CA LYS A 163 -4.84 -1.31 -2.49
C LYS A 163 -3.36 -1.02 -2.76
N HIS A 164 -2.46 -1.91 -2.34
CA HIS A 164 -1.02 -1.67 -2.43
C HIS A 164 -0.56 -1.55 -3.87
N THR A 165 0.26 -0.55 -4.17
CA THR A 165 0.73 -0.28 -5.53
C THR A 165 1.85 -1.23 -5.93
N LEU A 166 1.50 -2.49 -6.19
CA LEU A 166 2.40 -3.57 -6.57
C LEU A 166 1.89 -4.24 -7.85
N ALA A 167 2.78 -4.58 -8.77
CA ALA A 167 2.44 -5.20 -10.06
C ALA A 167 1.78 -6.60 -9.99
N HIS A 168 1.72 -7.19 -8.78
CA HIS A 168 1.20 -8.54 -8.55
C HIS A 168 -0.27 -8.66 -8.95
N MET A 169 -1.11 -7.66 -8.63
CA MET A 169 -2.55 -7.75 -8.90
C MET A 169 -2.85 -7.83 -10.41
N MET A 170 -2.11 -7.06 -11.21
CA MET A 170 -2.15 -7.12 -12.68
C MET A 170 -1.69 -8.48 -13.20
N PHE A 171 -0.52 -8.95 -12.74
CA PHE A 171 0.04 -10.26 -13.11
C PHE A 171 -0.95 -11.40 -12.86
N ILE A 172 -1.55 -11.43 -11.67
CA ILE A 172 -2.49 -12.47 -11.25
C ILE A 172 -3.77 -12.43 -12.10
N SER A 173 -4.29 -11.24 -12.37
CA SER A 173 -5.52 -11.06 -13.16
C SER A 173 -5.37 -11.64 -14.57
N PHE A 174 -4.25 -11.33 -15.24
CA PHE A 174 -3.98 -11.86 -16.58
C PHE A 174 -3.61 -13.33 -16.57
N LEU A 175 -2.88 -13.81 -15.56
CA LEU A 175 -2.59 -15.24 -15.41
C LEU A 175 -3.87 -16.08 -15.29
N VAL A 176 -4.84 -15.64 -14.48
CA VAL A 176 -6.11 -16.35 -14.33
C VAL A 176 -6.94 -16.32 -15.63
N LEU A 177 -6.87 -15.22 -16.40
CA LEU A 177 -7.48 -15.15 -17.73
C LEU A 177 -6.88 -16.21 -18.68
N CYS A 178 -5.56 -16.44 -18.65
CA CYS A 178 -4.92 -17.50 -19.45
C CYS A 178 -5.55 -18.87 -19.21
N PHE A 179 -5.64 -19.29 -17.94
CA PHE A 179 -6.26 -20.56 -17.55
C PHE A 179 -7.76 -20.60 -17.86
N TYR A 180 -8.48 -19.50 -17.66
CA TYR A 180 -9.89 -19.39 -18.01
C TYR A 180 -10.11 -19.62 -19.51
N PHE A 181 -9.30 -19.02 -20.38
CA PHE A 181 -9.45 -19.20 -21.82
C PHE A 181 -9.03 -20.60 -22.29
N ILE A 182 -8.05 -21.25 -21.65
CA ILE A 182 -7.78 -22.68 -21.88
C ILE A 182 -8.97 -23.53 -21.49
N ARG A 183 -9.60 -23.25 -20.33
CA ARG A 183 -10.83 -23.93 -19.90
C ARG A 183 -11.95 -23.74 -20.92
N ARG A 184 -12.14 -22.51 -21.44
CA ARG A 184 -13.12 -22.22 -22.49
C ARG A 184 -12.82 -22.99 -23.77
N TYR A 185 -11.56 -23.02 -24.22
CA TYR A 185 -11.12 -23.84 -25.34
C TYR A 185 -11.42 -25.32 -25.11
N SER A 186 -11.18 -25.84 -23.90
CA SER A 186 -11.44 -27.25 -23.61
C SER A 186 -12.92 -27.64 -23.80
N ILE A 187 -13.84 -26.69 -23.57
CA ILE A 187 -15.30 -26.87 -23.67
C ILE A 187 -15.80 -26.67 -25.11
N ASN A 188 -15.42 -25.58 -25.78
CA ASN A 188 -16.01 -25.20 -27.07
C ASN A 188 -15.09 -25.40 -28.29
N LYS A 189 -13.82 -25.77 -28.07
CA LYS A 189 -12.77 -26.00 -29.08
C LYS A 189 -12.52 -24.81 -30.04
N SER A 190 -12.91 -23.59 -29.67
CA SER A 190 -12.73 -22.41 -30.53
C SER A 190 -11.30 -21.85 -30.40
N PRO A 191 -10.53 -21.76 -31.51
CA PRO A 191 -9.12 -21.34 -31.50
C PRO A 191 -8.92 -19.88 -31.07
N ALA A 192 -9.96 -19.04 -31.18
CA ALA A 192 -9.93 -17.68 -30.67
C ALA A 192 -9.60 -17.64 -29.17
N ASN A 193 -10.03 -18.64 -28.39
CA ASN A 193 -9.67 -18.71 -26.97
C ASN A 193 -8.17 -18.94 -26.77
N LEU A 194 -7.49 -19.67 -27.66
CA LEU A 194 -6.04 -19.85 -27.58
C LEU A 194 -5.28 -18.58 -27.94
N LEU A 195 -5.79 -17.81 -28.92
CA LEU A 195 -5.28 -16.46 -29.20
C LEU A 195 -5.41 -15.56 -27.96
N TRP A 196 -6.58 -15.56 -27.29
CA TRP A 196 -6.77 -14.83 -26.03
C TRP A 196 -5.84 -15.33 -24.92
N THR A 197 -5.63 -16.65 -24.78
CA THR A 197 -4.63 -17.21 -23.86
C THR A 197 -3.25 -16.64 -24.16
N GLY A 198 -2.83 -16.58 -25.42
CA GLY A 198 -1.57 -15.98 -25.84
C GLY A 198 -1.46 -14.50 -25.49
N LEU A 199 -2.49 -13.71 -25.79
CA LEU A 199 -2.54 -12.27 -25.51
C LEU A 199 -2.42 -11.99 -24.00
N PHE A 200 -3.19 -12.68 -23.17
CA PHE A 200 -3.12 -12.50 -21.71
C PHE A 200 -1.81 -13.05 -21.12
N PHE A 201 -1.23 -14.08 -21.73
CA PHE A 201 0.09 -14.55 -21.31
C PHE A 201 1.18 -13.54 -21.67
N GLY A 202 1.10 -12.92 -22.84
CA GLY A 202 1.94 -11.79 -23.24
C GLY A 202 1.85 -10.61 -22.26
N LEU A 203 0.63 -10.25 -21.84
CA LEU A 203 0.42 -9.24 -20.80
C LEU A 203 1.03 -9.68 -19.45
N THR A 204 0.96 -10.97 -19.10
CA THR A 204 1.59 -11.52 -17.89
C THR A 204 3.12 -11.37 -17.94
N ILE A 205 3.74 -11.57 -19.10
CA ILE A 205 5.19 -11.41 -19.31
C ILE A 205 5.65 -9.99 -18.98
N ILE A 206 4.95 -8.97 -19.49
CA ILE A 206 5.36 -7.58 -19.27
C ILE A 206 4.95 -7.04 -17.89
N SER A 207 4.09 -7.74 -17.14
CA SER A 207 3.44 -7.18 -15.94
C SER A 207 4.38 -6.91 -14.79
N TYR A 208 5.20 -7.88 -14.40
CA TYR A 208 5.89 -7.85 -13.10
C TYR A 208 7.38 -8.21 -13.21
N ASN A 209 7.70 -9.50 -13.22
CA ASN A 209 9.07 -10.00 -13.31
C ASN A 209 9.10 -11.39 -13.95
N VAL A 210 10.30 -11.97 -14.04
CA VAL A 210 10.55 -13.27 -14.69
C VAL A 210 9.85 -14.48 -14.05
N THR A 211 9.16 -14.33 -12.91
CA THR A 211 8.39 -15.42 -12.28
C THR A 211 7.23 -15.93 -13.15
N TYR A 212 6.85 -15.22 -14.23
CA TYR A 212 5.95 -15.78 -15.25
C TYR A 212 6.44 -17.12 -15.80
N LYS A 213 7.76 -17.35 -15.83
CA LYS A 213 8.36 -18.61 -16.30
C LYS A 213 7.89 -19.81 -15.48
N LEU A 214 7.66 -19.63 -14.18
CA LEU A 214 7.15 -20.68 -13.27
C LEU A 214 5.73 -21.13 -13.64
N THR A 215 5.00 -20.32 -14.41
CA THR A 215 3.61 -20.61 -14.80
C THR A 215 3.50 -21.41 -16.09
N LEU A 216 4.57 -21.47 -16.91
CA LEU A 216 4.57 -22.12 -18.23
C LEU A 216 4.23 -23.60 -18.13
N LEU A 217 4.94 -24.33 -17.26
CA LEU A 217 4.73 -25.77 -17.09
C LEU A 217 3.30 -26.08 -16.58
N PRO A 218 2.78 -25.45 -15.50
CA PRO A 218 1.39 -25.58 -15.10
C PRO A 218 0.37 -25.28 -16.20
N LEU A 219 0.61 -24.27 -17.04
CA LEU A 219 -0.28 -23.86 -18.13
C LEU A 219 -0.32 -24.91 -19.24
N ILE A 220 0.84 -25.43 -19.66
CA ILE A 220 0.96 -26.50 -20.65
C ILE A 220 0.31 -27.77 -20.12
N THR A 221 0.60 -28.16 -18.87
CA THR A 221 -0.03 -29.30 -18.21
C THR A 221 -1.55 -29.12 -18.17
N TYR A 222 -2.05 -27.92 -17.86
CA TYR A 222 -3.49 -27.65 -17.81
C TYR A 222 -4.15 -27.81 -19.18
N TYR A 223 -3.51 -27.29 -20.23
CA TYR A 223 -3.96 -27.46 -21.60
C TYR A 223 -4.01 -28.95 -22.00
N LEU A 224 -2.94 -29.71 -21.75
CA LEU A 224 -2.86 -31.13 -22.12
C LEU A 224 -3.92 -31.96 -21.38
N LEU A 225 -4.02 -31.80 -20.06
CA LEU A 225 -4.97 -32.56 -19.24
C LEU A 225 -6.43 -32.17 -19.51
N SER A 226 -6.70 -30.90 -19.83
CA SER A 226 -8.07 -30.42 -20.12
C SER A 226 -8.53 -30.80 -21.52
N THR A 227 -7.62 -30.90 -22.49
CA THR A 227 -7.96 -31.26 -23.87
C THR A 227 -7.88 -32.75 -24.16
N LYS A 228 -7.16 -33.52 -23.33
CA LYS A 228 -6.93 -34.98 -23.44
C LYS A 228 -6.54 -35.39 -24.88
N PRO A 229 -5.46 -34.82 -25.44
CA PRO A 229 -5.00 -35.18 -26.77
C PRO A 229 -4.60 -36.66 -26.80
N GLN A 230 -5.02 -37.41 -27.83
CA GLN A 230 -4.49 -38.74 -28.09
C GLN A 230 -3.06 -38.62 -28.66
N ILE A 231 -2.14 -39.50 -28.29
CA ILE A 231 -0.76 -39.44 -28.81
C ILE A 231 -0.74 -40.07 -30.21
N ASN A 232 -0.95 -39.25 -31.24
CA ASN A 232 -0.82 -39.62 -32.65
C ASN A 232 -0.39 -38.41 -33.51
N ALA A 233 0.04 -38.65 -34.76
CA ALA A 233 0.57 -37.61 -35.64
C ALA A 233 -0.43 -36.47 -35.94
N LEU A 234 -1.72 -36.80 -36.06
CA LEU A 234 -2.79 -35.80 -36.29
C LEU A 234 -2.96 -34.88 -35.08
N THR A 235 -2.85 -35.42 -33.88
CA THR A 235 -2.95 -34.65 -32.64
C THR A 235 -1.70 -33.81 -32.40
N LEU A 236 -0.51 -34.27 -32.83
CA LEU A 236 0.70 -33.46 -32.84
C LEU A 236 0.54 -32.24 -33.77
N LYS A 237 0.01 -32.43 -35.00
CA LYS A 237 -0.32 -31.30 -35.90
C LYS A 237 -1.28 -30.31 -35.24
N LYS A 238 -2.30 -30.81 -34.54
CA LYS A 238 -3.24 -29.97 -33.79
C LYS A 238 -2.56 -29.21 -32.65
N PHE A 239 -1.70 -29.88 -31.88
CA PHE A 239 -0.92 -29.25 -30.81
C PHE A 239 -0.05 -28.11 -31.35
N LEU A 240 0.65 -28.33 -32.48
CA LEU A 240 1.46 -27.31 -33.14
C LEU A 240 0.60 -26.12 -33.61
N ARG A 241 -0.53 -26.39 -34.26
CA ARG A 241 -1.48 -25.35 -34.68
C ARG A 241 -2.00 -24.54 -33.49
N ASP A 242 -2.40 -25.23 -32.42
CA ASP A 242 -2.90 -24.59 -31.20
C ASP A 242 -1.80 -23.75 -30.54
N GLY A 243 -0.55 -24.22 -30.57
CA GLY A 243 0.64 -23.47 -30.18
C GLY A 243 0.86 -22.20 -31.01
N ILE A 244 0.64 -22.24 -32.33
CA ILE A 244 0.75 -21.05 -33.19
C ILE A 244 -0.23 -19.95 -32.75
N PHE A 245 -1.49 -20.28 -32.46
CA PHE A 245 -2.45 -19.27 -31.97
C PHE A 245 -2.01 -18.61 -30.66
N VAL A 246 -1.47 -19.41 -29.73
CA VAL A 246 -0.92 -18.88 -28.48
C VAL A 246 0.29 -17.98 -28.76
N LEU A 247 1.21 -18.42 -29.63
CA LEU A 247 2.41 -17.65 -29.98
C LEU A 247 2.06 -16.31 -30.65
N ILE A 248 1.09 -16.29 -31.57
CA ILE A 248 0.61 -15.04 -32.20
C ILE A 248 0.17 -14.03 -31.14
N GLY A 249 -0.51 -14.48 -30.07
CA GLY A 249 -0.91 -13.60 -28.98
C GLY A 249 0.25 -13.14 -28.09
N ILE A 250 1.28 -13.98 -27.90
CA ILE A 250 2.44 -13.67 -27.05
C ILE A 250 3.40 -12.68 -27.73
N ILE A 251 3.64 -12.86 -29.03
CA ILE A 251 4.72 -12.19 -29.78
C ILE A 251 4.73 -10.66 -29.60
N PRO A 252 3.60 -9.91 -29.73
CA PRO A 252 3.63 -8.45 -29.61
C PRO A 252 4.18 -7.96 -28.27
N PHE A 253 3.78 -8.62 -27.18
CA PHE A 253 4.20 -8.24 -25.83
C PHE A 253 5.61 -8.73 -25.50
N TYR A 254 6.01 -9.88 -26.03
CA TYR A 254 7.38 -10.36 -25.91
C TYR A 254 8.35 -9.43 -26.63
N LEU A 255 8.03 -9.02 -27.86
CA LEU A 255 8.82 -8.05 -28.62
C LEU A 255 8.89 -6.70 -27.92
N LEU A 256 7.78 -6.24 -27.33
CA LEU A 256 7.74 -5.01 -26.55
C LEU A 256 8.63 -5.11 -25.29
N ASN A 257 8.57 -6.23 -24.57
CA ASN A 257 9.45 -6.47 -23.41
C ASN A 257 10.92 -6.49 -23.83
N TYR A 258 11.21 -7.18 -24.93
CA TYR A 258 12.57 -7.28 -25.48
C TYR A 258 13.10 -5.92 -25.90
N TRP A 259 12.28 -5.10 -26.58
CA TRP A 259 12.64 -3.72 -26.90
C TRP A 259 12.92 -2.90 -25.65
N PHE A 260 12.07 -3.00 -24.63
CA PHE A 260 12.24 -2.26 -23.37
C PHE A 260 13.51 -2.69 -22.63
N ASP A 261 13.80 -3.99 -22.59
CA ASP A 261 15.04 -4.53 -22.03
C ASP A 261 16.26 -4.09 -22.86
N PHE A 262 16.17 -4.09 -24.18
CA PHE A 262 17.23 -3.63 -25.07
C PHE A 262 17.56 -2.14 -24.86
N VAL A 263 16.55 -1.29 -24.66
CA VAL A 263 16.75 0.15 -24.36
C VAL A 263 17.47 0.34 -23.02
N ARG A 264 17.14 -0.47 -22.01
CA ARG A 264 17.73 -0.34 -20.66
C ARG A 264 19.12 -0.95 -20.55
N TYR A 265 19.36 -2.09 -21.21
CA TYR A 265 20.54 -2.94 -20.99
C TYR A 265 21.45 -3.06 -22.22
N GLY A 266 21.03 -2.55 -23.38
CA GLY A 266 21.75 -2.70 -24.65
C GLY A 266 21.81 -4.14 -25.15
N SER A 267 22.88 -4.48 -25.89
CA SER A 267 23.13 -5.83 -26.42
C SER A 267 23.63 -6.82 -25.37
N SER A 268 23.93 -6.38 -24.15
CA SER A 268 24.29 -7.26 -23.06
C SER A 268 23.03 -7.99 -22.59
N ILE A 269 22.85 -9.23 -23.05
CA ILE A 269 21.87 -10.20 -22.53
C ILE A 269 22.34 -10.62 -21.12
N SER A 270 22.43 -9.68 -20.19
CA SER A 270 22.50 -10.02 -18.78
C SER A 270 21.05 -10.17 -18.31
N PRO A 271 20.65 -11.29 -17.70
CA PRO A 271 19.33 -11.42 -17.11
C PRO A 271 19.15 -10.31 -16.07
N ALA A 272 18.49 -9.23 -16.46
CA ALA A 272 18.45 -8.01 -15.68
C ALA A 272 17.41 -8.02 -14.54
N SER A 273 17.05 -9.20 -14.06
CA SER A 273 16.78 -9.35 -12.64
C SER A 273 18.14 -9.43 -11.98
N GLY A 274 18.61 -8.36 -11.32
CA GLY A 274 19.85 -8.30 -10.52
C GLY A 274 19.89 -9.24 -9.32
N ILE A 275 19.40 -10.47 -9.50
CA ILE A 275 19.52 -11.62 -8.65
C ILE A 275 20.42 -12.57 -9.44
N SER A 276 21.71 -12.27 -9.49
CA SER A 276 22.72 -13.33 -9.49
C SER A 276 22.62 -14.01 -8.12
N ALA A 277 21.53 -14.75 -7.89
CA ALA A 277 21.44 -15.64 -6.74
C ALA A 277 22.46 -16.74 -7.02
N SER A 278 23.65 -16.60 -6.45
CA SER A 278 24.56 -17.71 -6.29
C SER A 278 23.79 -18.83 -5.60
N LEU A 279 23.81 -20.03 -6.18
CA LEU A 279 23.33 -21.21 -5.48
C LEU A 279 24.15 -21.36 -4.18
N PRO A 280 23.50 -21.56 -3.02
CA PRO A 280 24.18 -21.65 -1.73
C PRO A 280 25.24 -22.73 -1.63
N ASN A 281 26.21 -22.50 -0.73
CA ASN A 281 26.96 -23.55 -0.02
C ASN A 281 26.22 -24.11 1.22
N PHE A 282 24.97 -23.68 1.47
CA PHE A 282 24.10 -24.21 2.53
C PHE A 282 23.49 -25.58 2.16
N PRO A 283 23.26 -26.49 3.12
CA PRO A 283 22.50 -27.70 2.86
C PRO A 283 21.08 -27.33 2.42
N VAL A 284 20.83 -27.49 1.12
CA VAL A 284 19.57 -27.18 0.42
C VAL A 284 18.37 -27.76 1.16
N PHE A 285 18.52 -28.92 1.80
CA PHE A 285 17.46 -29.59 2.56
C PHE A 285 16.99 -28.78 3.78
N THR A 286 17.91 -28.30 4.62
CA THR A 286 17.59 -27.50 5.81
C THR A 286 16.95 -26.18 5.42
N ALA A 287 17.53 -25.52 4.41
CA ALA A 287 17.01 -24.28 3.86
C ALA A 287 15.60 -24.43 3.26
N SER A 288 15.34 -25.55 2.58
CA SER A 288 14.03 -25.86 1.99
C SER A 288 12.97 -26.09 3.06
N ILE A 289 13.29 -26.79 4.16
CA ILE A 289 12.31 -27.04 5.23
C ILE A 289 11.93 -25.73 5.91
N GLU A 290 12.91 -24.90 6.27
CA GLU A 290 12.67 -23.61 6.91
C GLU A 290 11.85 -22.69 5.99
N GLY A 291 12.27 -22.52 4.74
CA GLY A 291 11.59 -21.63 3.80
C GLY A 291 10.18 -22.10 3.43
N ILE A 292 9.97 -23.40 3.23
CA ILE A 292 8.64 -23.97 2.89
C ILE A 292 7.70 -23.91 4.10
N TRP A 293 8.15 -24.39 5.26
CA TRP A 293 7.32 -24.38 6.47
C TRP A 293 6.88 -22.97 6.82
N ASN A 294 7.84 -22.04 6.83
CA ASN A 294 7.55 -20.67 7.20
C ASN A 294 6.70 -19.97 6.13
N SER A 295 6.87 -20.25 4.84
CA SER A 295 5.99 -19.72 3.79
C SER A 295 4.52 -20.15 3.96
N LEU A 296 4.27 -21.33 4.55
CA LEU A 296 2.92 -21.86 4.73
C LEU A 296 2.28 -21.48 6.07
N PHE A 297 3.05 -21.51 7.16
CA PHE A 297 2.53 -21.47 8.53
C PHE A 297 3.17 -20.40 9.44
N SER A 298 4.09 -19.58 8.93
CA SER A 298 4.66 -18.47 9.71
C SER A 298 3.57 -17.59 10.33
N PRO A 299 3.65 -17.25 11.63
CA PRO A 299 2.70 -16.32 12.25
C PRO A 299 2.74 -14.90 11.65
N GLY A 300 3.82 -14.53 10.97
CA GLY A 300 3.94 -13.24 10.30
C GLY A 300 3.70 -13.26 8.80
N ARG A 301 3.74 -14.42 8.13
CA ARG A 301 3.62 -14.51 6.66
C ARG A 301 2.94 -15.76 6.10
N GLY A 302 2.47 -16.68 6.94
CA GLY A 302 2.00 -17.98 6.48
C GLY A 302 0.84 -17.90 5.50
N PHE A 303 0.93 -18.62 4.39
CA PHE A 303 -0.12 -18.74 3.38
C PHE A 303 -1.48 -19.11 3.96
N PHE A 304 -1.52 -20.10 4.86
CA PHE A 304 -2.77 -20.52 5.54
C PHE A 304 -3.16 -19.60 6.70
N ILE A 305 -2.20 -18.87 7.28
CA ILE A 305 -2.48 -17.91 8.36
C ILE A 305 -3.17 -16.67 7.78
N TYR A 306 -2.66 -16.13 6.67
CA TYR A 306 -3.25 -14.95 6.03
C TYR A 306 -4.44 -15.29 5.12
N SER A 307 -4.59 -16.54 4.67
CA SER A 307 -5.74 -16.96 3.87
C SER A 307 -6.39 -18.23 4.44
N PRO A 308 -6.96 -18.16 5.66
CA PRO A 308 -7.47 -19.34 6.39
C PRO A 308 -8.62 -20.04 5.67
N ILE A 309 -9.36 -19.34 4.79
CA ILE A 309 -10.38 -19.95 3.91
C ILE A 309 -9.83 -21.13 3.09
N LEU A 310 -8.53 -21.16 2.80
CA LEU A 310 -7.87 -22.24 2.06
C LEU A 310 -7.72 -23.53 2.86
N LEU A 311 -7.83 -23.49 4.19
CA LEU A 311 -7.92 -24.70 5.01
C LEU A 311 -9.16 -25.54 4.65
N THR A 312 -10.16 -24.95 3.98
CA THR A 312 -11.27 -25.70 3.39
C THR A 312 -10.78 -26.78 2.41
N ILE A 313 -9.68 -26.54 1.68
CA ILE A 313 -9.08 -27.55 0.79
C ILE A 313 -8.49 -28.67 1.65
N ALA A 314 -7.66 -28.35 2.63
CA ALA A 314 -7.01 -29.34 3.50
C ALA A 314 -8.02 -30.22 4.26
N LEU A 315 -9.13 -29.63 4.72
CA LEU A 315 -10.15 -30.35 5.50
C LEU A 315 -11.11 -31.17 4.64
N PHE A 316 -11.32 -30.80 3.38
CA PHE A 316 -12.38 -31.38 2.54
C PHE A 316 -11.90 -31.81 1.15
N TRP A 317 -10.60 -32.03 0.96
CA TRP A 317 -10.00 -32.41 -0.33
C TRP A 317 -10.64 -33.69 -0.91
N PHE A 318 -11.06 -34.63 -0.06
CA PHE A 318 -11.74 -35.87 -0.45
C PHE A 318 -13.10 -35.66 -1.14
N LYS A 319 -13.67 -34.44 -1.07
CA LYS A 319 -14.89 -34.07 -1.80
C LYS A 319 -14.62 -33.66 -3.26
N LEU A 320 -13.36 -33.52 -3.67
CA LEU A 320 -12.98 -33.22 -5.05
C LEU A 320 -13.15 -34.48 -5.92
N LYS A 321 -13.76 -34.31 -7.09
CA LYS A 321 -14.01 -35.40 -8.04
C LYS A 321 -12.81 -35.60 -8.97
N ARG A 322 -12.63 -36.83 -9.48
CA ARG A 322 -11.65 -37.13 -10.55
C ARG A 322 -11.81 -36.30 -11.82
N SER A 323 -13.01 -35.74 -12.07
CA SER A 323 -13.22 -34.82 -13.20
C SER A 323 -12.42 -33.51 -13.09
N LEU A 324 -11.91 -33.18 -11.90
CA LEU A 324 -11.08 -32.01 -11.61
C LEU A 324 -9.59 -32.33 -11.61
N LEU A 325 -9.17 -33.52 -12.08
CA LEU A 325 -7.76 -33.88 -12.16
C LEU A 325 -6.90 -32.84 -12.92
N PRO A 326 -7.36 -32.24 -14.05
CA PRO A 326 -6.61 -31.17 -14.70
C PRO A 326 -6.32 -30.00 -13.75
N GLU A 327 -7.33 -29.55 -13.01
CA GLU A 327 -7.20 -28.46 -12.03
C GLU A 327 -6.29 -28.85 -10.85
N ILE A 328 -6.52 -30.02 -10.24
CA ILE A 328 -5.76 -30.48 -9.07
C ILE A 328 -4.28 -30.59 -9.41
N ILE A 329 -3.94 -31.21 -10.55
CA ILE A 329 -2.55 -31.42 -10.96
C ILE A 329 -1.91 -30.09 -11.36
N SER A 330 -2.55 -29.30 -12.22
CA SER A 330 -1.94 -28.06 -12.72
C SER A 330 -1.84 -26.98 -11.65
N PHE A 331 -2.87 -26.79 -10.83
CA PHE A 331 -2.85 -25.80 -9.76
C PHE A 331 -1.93 -26.25 -8.61
N GLY A 332 -1.90 -27.56 -8.32
CA GLY A 332 -0.92 -28.14 -7.39
C GLY A 332 0.51 -27.95 -7.87
N LEU A 333 0.78 -28.20 -9.15
CA LEU A 333 2.09 -27.97 -9.76
C LEU A 333 2.50 -26.50 -9.71
N LEU A 334 1.57 -25.58 -10.01
CA LEU A 334 1.82 -24.15 -9.84
C LEU A 334 2.19 -23.80 -8.41
N ALA A 335 1.42 -24.30 -7.43
CA ALA A 335 1.69 -24.06 -6.02
C ALA A 335 3.06 -24.61 -5.60
N LEU A 336 3.38 -25.83 -5.99
CA LEU A 336 4.66 -26.48 -5.69
C LEU A 336 5.83 -25.69 -6.27
N LEU A 337 5.75 -25.27 -7.54
CA LEU A 337 6.83 -24.50 -8.18
C LEU A 337 7.06 -23.16 -7.48
N TYR A 338 6.00 -22.44 -7.11
CA TYR A 338 6.12 -21.17 -6.39
C TYR A 338 6.63 -21.36 -4.96
N ILE A 339 6.08 -22.32 -4.21
CA ILE A 339 6.50 -22.59 -2.82
C ILE A 339 7.97 -23.05 -2.79
N PHE A 340 8.37 -23.93 -3.71
CA PHE A 340 9.74 -24.40 -3.79
C PHE A 340 10.70 -23.29 -4.25
N PHE A 341 10.37 -22.58 -5.33
CA PHE A 341 11.19 -21.48 -5.82
C PHE A 341 11.41 -20.42 -4.73
N ILE A 342 10.34 -19.93 -4.10
CA ILE A 342 10.43 -18.88 -3.07
C ILE A 342 11.05 -19.39 -1.77
N GLY A 343 10.70 -20.61 -1.35
CA GLY A 343 11.24 -21.23 -0.13
C GLY A 343 12.75 -21.53 -0.21
N THR A 344 13.33 -21.54 -1.41
CA THR A 344 14.77 -21.78 -1.63
C THR A 344 15.56 -20.52 -1.99
N LEU A 345 14.91 -19.35 -2.12
CA LEU A 345 15.61 -18.10 -2.42
C LEU A 345 16.46 -17.63 -1.23
N LEU A 346 17.75 -17.38 -1.48
CA LEU A 346 18.64 -16.72 -0.53
C LEU A 346 18.80 -15.22 -0.81
N GLY A 347 19.03 -14.47 0.27
CA GLY A 347 19.24 -13.03 0.31
C GLY A 347 20.57 -12.61 -0.30
N SER A 348 20.74 -11.29 -0.44
CA SER A 348 21.93 -10.70 -1.06
C SER A 348 23.22 -11.13 -0.37
N SER A 349 24.31 -11.04 -1.13
CA SER A 349 25.71 -11.45 -0.89
C SER A 349 26.37 -11.14 0.46
N THR A 350 25.71 -10.37 1.34
CA THR A 350 26.21 -9.99 2.67
C THR A 350 25.54 -10.72 3.83
N SER A 351 24.43 -11.44 3.61
CA SER A 351 23.70 -12.11 4.68
C SER A 351 23.13 -13.46 4.22
N GLN A 352 23.61 -14.55 4.80
CA GLN A 352 23.20 -15.94 4.51
C GLN A 352 21.80 -16.25 5.07
N PHE A 353 20.76 -15.51 4.67
CA PHE A 353 19.38 -15.76 5.10
C PHE A 353 18.44 -16.01 3.91
N LEU A 354 17.36 -16.75 4.12
CA LEU A 354 16.37 -17.08 3.08
C LEU A 354 15.33 -15.94 2.92
N VAL A 355 15.16 -15.41 1.71
CA VAL A 355 14.24 -14.28 1.38
C VAL A 355 12.78 -14.71 1.25
N TRP A 356 12.43 -15.90 1.72
CA TRP A 356 11.08 -16.47 1.56
C TRP A 356 9.98 -15.53 2.11
N HIS A 357 10.31 -14.66 3.07
CA HIS A 357 9.39 -13.70 3.70
C HIS A 357 8.96 -12.53 2.80
N GLY A 358 9.63 -12.28 1.67
CA GLY A 358 9.17 -11.37 0.62
C GLY A 358 8.97 -9.90 0.99
N GLU A 359 9.58 -9.47 2.10
CA GLU A 359 9.78 -8.06 2.42
C GLU A 359 8.49 -7.28 2.73
N TYR A 360 8.65 -5.96 2.90
CA TYR A 360 7.67 -4.88 2.95
C TYR A 360 6.33 -5.14 2.21
N SER A 361 5.44 -5.93 2.81
CA SER A 361 4.10 -6.26 2.31
C SER A 361 3.21 -6.84 3.42
N TRP A 362 1.93 -7.07 3.14
CA TRP A 362 1.02 -7.83 4.00
C TRP A 362 0.92 -9.28 3.49
N GLY A 363 1.10 -10.26 4.38
CA GLY A 363 1.11 -11.70 4.06
C GLY A 363 2.21 -12.14 3.07
N PRO A 364 2.12 -13.36 2.49
CA PRO A 364 3.16 -13.92 1.62
C PRO A 364 3.02 -13.42 0.18
N ARG A 365 3.58 -12.24 -0.10
CA ARG A 365 3.52 -11.56 -1.40
C ARG A 365 3.74 -12.46 -2.61
N TYR A 366 4.79 -13.27 -2.57
CA TYR A 366 5.18 -14.10 -3.72
C TYR A 366 4.27 -15.30 -3.96
N LEU A 367 3.48 -15.72 -2.97
CA LEU A 367 2.52 -16.82 -3.11
C LEU A 367 1.12 -16.36 -3.53
N THR A 368 0.91 -15.04 -3.65
CA THR A 368 -0.38 -14.48 -4.11
C THR A 368 -0.85 -15.03 -5.47
N PRO A 369 0.01 -15.39 -6.45
CA PRO A 369 -0.45 -16.00 -7.70
C PRO A 369 -1.14 -17.37 -7.56
N ILE A 370 -0.95 -18.06 -6.44
CA ILE A 370 -1.58 -19.36 -6.17
C ILE A 370 -3.03 -19.18 -5.69
N LEU A 371 -3.33 -18.07 -5.00
CA LEU A 371 -4.59 -17.85 -4.29
C LEU A 371 -5.85 -18.01 -5.17
N PRO A 372 -5.94 -17.43 -6.39
CA PRO A 372 -7.14 -17.56 -7.20
C PRO A 372 -7.44 -19.01 -7.60
N PHE A 373 -6.40 -19.79 -7.89
CA PHE A 373 -6.52 -21.18 -8.30
C PHE A 373 -6.93 -22.09 -7.14
N ALA A 374 -6.35 -21.88 -5.96
CA ALA A 374 -6.79 -22.54 -4.74
C ALA A 374 -8.27 -22.21 -4.44
N MET A 375 -8.67 -20.96 -4.63
CA MET A 375 -10.06 -20.53 -4.43
C MET A 375 -11.06 -21.14 -5.43
N ILE A 376 -10.64 -21.48 -6.65
CA ILE A 376 -11.49 -22.27 -7.57
C ILE A 376 -11.78 -23.66 -6.97
N LEU A 377 -10.78 -24.32 -6.37
CA LEU A 377 -10.98 -25.61 -5.69
C LEU A 377 -11.91 -25.45 -4.48
N VAL A 378 -11.70 -24.41 -3.66
CA VAL A 378 -12.61 -24.06 -2.54
C VAL A 378 -14.04 -23.87 -3.04
N ALA A 379 -14.23 -23.16 -4.16
CA ALA A 379 -15.54 -22.89 -4.71
C ALA A 379 -16.28 -24.17 -5.14
N VAL A 380 -15.56 -25.14 -5.71
CA VAL A 380 -16.15 -26.44 -6.06
C VAL A 380 -16.46 -27.27 -4.81
N ILE A 381 -15.56 -27.32 -3.83
CA ILE A 381 -15.78 -27.99 -2.53
C ILE A 381 -17.01 -27.42 -1.82
N TYR A 382 -17.17 -26.09 -1.82
CA TYR A 382 -18.29 -25.40 -1.17
C TYR A 382 -19.67 -25.93 -1.61
N THR A 383 -19.80 -26.32 -2.88
CA THR A 383 -21.06 -26.89 -3.41
C THR A 383 -21.43 -28.24 -2.78
N LYS A 384 -20.47 -28.92 -2.16
CA LYS A 384 -20.60 -30.25 -1.53
C LYS A 384 -20.57 -30.21 -0.01
N LEU A 385 -20.46 -29.03 0.60
CA LEU A 385 -20.50 -28.87 2.04
C LEU A 385 -21.95 -28.92 2.55
N SER A 386 -22.15 -29.64 3.66
CA SER A 386 -23.42 -29.62 4.40
C SER A 386 -23.68 -28.24 5.02
N LYS A 387 -24.92 -27.99 5.48
CA LYS A 387 -25.26 -26.75 6.20
C LYS A 387 -24.34 -26.52 7.41
N TYR A 388 -24.06 -27.57 8.18
CA TYR A 388 -23.20 -27.51 9.36
C TYR A 388 -21.73 -27.29 9.01
N GLN A 389 -21.22 -27.94 7.97
CA GLN A 389 -19.84 -27.69 7.49
C GLN A 389 -19.67 -26.24 7.01
N LYS A 390 -20.71 -25.67 6.38
CA LYS A 390 -20.70 -24.25 6.02
C LYS A 390 -20.71 -23.35 7.24
N LEU A 391 -21.58 -23.64 8.21
CA LEU A 391 -21.78 -22.79 9.39
C LEU A 391 -20.62 -22.83 10.37
N PHE A 392 -20.07 -24.01 10.68
CA PHE A 392 -19.09 -24.19 11.74
C PHE A 392 -17.64 -24.29 11.26
N VAL A 393 -17.40 -24.41 9.95
CA VAL A 393 -16.04 -24.46 9.39
C VAL A 393 -15.82 -23.37 8.37
N PHE A 394 -16.57 -23.38 7.26
CA PHE A 394 -16.33 -22.43 6.16
C PHE A 394 -16.54 -20.96 6.58
N LEU A 395 -17.67 -20.63 7.23
CA LEU A 395 -17.98 -19.25 7.63
C LEU A 395 -16.99 -18.70 8.67
N PRO A 396 -16.59 -19.45 9.72
CA PRO A 396 -15.52 -19.01 10.62
C PRO A 396 -14.20 -18.74 9.89
N LEU A 397 -13.77 -19.62 8.97
CA LEU A 397 -12.55 -19.38 8.19
C LEU A 397 -12.67 -18.14 7.30
N VAL A 398 -13.85 -17.88 6.72
CA VAL A 398 -14.14 -16.64 5.98
C VAL A 398 -14.05 -15.43 6.90
N ALA A 399 -14.66 -15.49 8.08
CA ALA A 399 -14.68 -14.37 9.03
C ALA A 399 -13.28 -14.02 9.53
N ILE A 400 -12.48 -15.03 9.89
CA ILE A 400 -11.07 -14.85 10.29
C ILE A 400 -10.26 -14.28 9.12
N GLY A 401 -10.46 -14.81 7.90
CA GLY A 401 -9.81 -14.29 6.70
C GLY A 401 -10.11 -12.81 6.49
N ILE A 402 -11.39 -12.43 6.45
CA ILE A 402 -11.82 -11.03 6.30
C ILE A 402 -11.23 -10.15 7.40
N TRP A 403 -11.23 -10.59 8.66
CA TRP A 403 -10.64 -9.83 9.77
C TRP A 403 -9.15 -9.55 9.54
N ILE A 404 -8.37 -10.58 9.17
CA ILE A 404 -6.94 -10.43 8.89
C ILE A 404 -6.71 -9.46 7.73
N GLN A 405 -7.54 -9.52 6.69
CA GLN A 405 -7.40 -8.63 5.55
C GLN A 405 -7.85 -7.19 5.83
N LEU A 406 -8.87 -6.99 6.67
CA LEU A 406 -9.28 -5.67 7.11
C LEU A 406 -8.17 -4.96 7.88
N ILE A 407 -7.36 -5.68 8.67
CA ILE A 407 -6.18 -5.10 9.33
C ILE A 407 -5.19 -4.57 8.28
N GLY A 408 -4.84 -5.37 7.27
CA GLY A 408 -3.91 -4.98 6.21
C GLY A 408 -4.44 -3.92 5.25
N ILE A 409 -5.78 -3.80 5.13
CA ILE A 409 -6.44 -2.76 4.34
C ILE A 409 -6.56 -1.44 5.11
N LEU A 410 -6.92 -1.47 6.40
CA LEU A 410 -7.20 -0.24 7.15
C LEU A 410 -5.94 0.43 7.67
N LEU A 411 -4.88 -0.34 7.93
CA LEU A 411 -3.62 0.14 8.45
C LEU A 411 -2.50 -0.02 7.42
N PRO A 412 -1.50 0.86 7.40
CA PRO A 412 -0.29 0.63 6.62
C PRO A 412 0.44 -0.64 7.08
N TYR A 413 0.47 -1.68 6.26
CA TYR A 413 1.76 -2.17 5.76
C TYR A 413 3.03 -2.03 6.62
N GLN A 414 3.56 -0.81 6.53
CA GLN A 414 4.91 -0.39 6.85
C GLN A 414 5.11 -0.33 8.37
N ILE A 415 4.05 -0.04 9.12
CA ILE A 415 4.11 0.08 10.59
C ILE A 415 4.03 -1.26 11.32
N LYS A 416 3.93 -2.38 10.61
CA LYS A 416 3.69 -3.70 11.23
C LYS A 416 4.77 -4.11 12.24
N PHE A 417 5.98 -3.59 12.07
CA PHE A 417 7.11 -3.81 12.99
C PHE A 417 7.37 -2.62 13.92
N GLY A 418 6.68 -1.48 13.74
CA GLY A 418 6.97 -0.22 14.43
C GLY A 418 6.87 -0.33 15.95
N GLY A 419 7.94 0.01 16.67
CA GLY A 419 8.06 -0.14 18.13
C GLY A 419 8.46 -1.54 18.61
N LEU A 420 8.93 -2.42 17.71
CA LEU A 420 9.69 -3.61 18.10
C LEU A 420 11.20 -3.27 18.11
N PRO A 421 12.00 -3.93 18.97
CA PRO A 421 13.46 -3.83 18.91
C PRO A 421 13.96 -4.21 17.50
N PRO A 422 14.88 -3.44 16.89
CA PRO A 422 15.38 -3.77 15.55
C PRO A 422 16.10 -5.12 15.54
N HIS A 423 16.67 -5.51 16.68
CA HIS A 423 17.49 -6.71 16.85
C HIS A 423 17.08 -7.46 18.13
N LEU A 424 17.14 -8.79 18.08
CA LEU A 424 16.92 -9.69 19.20
C LEU A 424 18.03 -10.74 19.20
N TYR A 425 18.57 -11.07 20.37
CA TYR A 425 19.56 -12.13 20.53
C TYR A 425 18.94 -13.32 21.27
N ILE A 426 19.07 -14.53 20.71
CA ILE A 426 18.65 -15.79 21.33
C ILE A 426 19.86 -16.74 21.30
N ASN A 427 20.43 -17.08 22.46
CA ASN A 427 21.62 -17.93 22.56
C ASN A 427 22.74 -17.49 21.60
N ASP A 428 23.09 -16.20 21.65
CA ASP A 428 24.07 -15.53 20.78
C ASP A 428 23.73 -15.48 19.27
N GLN A 429 22.59 -16.02 18.85
CA GLN A 429 22.08 -15.83 17.49
C GLN A 429 21.39 -14.48 17.36
N TYR A 430 21.88 -13.69 16.40
CA TYR A 430 21.28 -12.43 15.99
C TYR A 430 20.05 -12.68 15.10
N LEU A 431 18.92 -12.08 15.45
CA LEU A 431 17.71 -12.04 14.65
C LEU A 431 17.26 -10.59 14.46
N SER A 432 17.08 -10.21 13.20
CA SER A 432 16.45 -8.94 12.83
C SER A 432 14.94 -8.97 13.12
N VAL A 433 14.34 -7.79 13.23
CA VAL A 433 12.89 -7.62 13.42
C VAL A 433 12.06 -8.31 12.33
N THR A 434 12.58 -8.38 11.11
CA THR A 434 11.88 -9.05 10.00
C THR A 434 11.88 -10.56 10.19
N GLU A 435 12.88 -11.13 10.86
CA GLU A 435 12.98 -12.58 11.09
C GLU A 435 12.14 -13.00 12.30
N TYR A 436 12.45 -12.46 13.48
CA TYR A 436 11.83 -12.97 14.70
C TYR A 436 10.33 -12.63 14.77
N ALA A 437 9.88 -11.52 14.17
CA ALA A 437 8.44 -11.19 14.14
C ALA A 437 7.65 -12.11 13.19
N ASN A 438 8.33 -12.72 12.22
CA ASN A 438 7.74 -13.72 11.34
C ASN A 438 7.75 -15.12 11.95
N ILE A 439 8.65 -15.43 12.88
CA ILE A 439 8.78 -16.79 13.44
C ILE A 439 8.08 -16.90 14.80
N ILE A 440 8.18 -15.88 15.66
CA ILE A 440 7.71 -15.93 17.04
C ILE A 440 6.26 -15.39 17.12
N PRO A 441 5.26 -16.22 17.51
CA PRO A 441 3.85 -15.83 17.49
C PRO A 441 3.50 -14.55 18.26
N ARG A 442 4.13 -14.31 19.43
CA ARG A 442 3.84 -13.11 20.26
C ARG A 442 4.18 -11.79 19.56
N PHE A 443 5.08 -11.83 18.58
CA PHE A 443 5.50 -10.67 17.80
C PHE A 443 4.82 -10.62 16.42
N SER A 444 3.82 -11.49 16.18
CA SER A 444 3.07 -11.53 14.93
C SER A 444 2.50 -10.15 14.56
N PRO A 445 2.74 -9.67 13.32
CA PRO A 445 2.06 -8.52 12.73
C PRO A 445 0.55 -8.52 12.93
N ILE A 446 -0.12 -9.66 12.84
CA ILE A 446 -1.58 -9.75 12.99
C ILE A 446 -2.00 -9.33 14.41
N ILE A 447 -1.32 -9.85 15.44
CA ILE A 447 -1.63 -9.53 16.84
C ILE A 447 -1.33 -8.06 17.12
N LYS A 448 -0.15 -7.60 16.71
CA LYS A 448 0.29 -6.22 16.97
C LYS A 448 -0.59 -5.21 16.26
N MET A 449 -0.85 -5.41 14.97
CA MET A 449 -1.69 -4.51 14.19
C MET A 449 -3.16 -4.59 14.58
N SER A 450 -3.65 -5.72 15.09
CA SER A 450 -4.99 -5.77 15.73
C SER A 450 -5.07 -4.83 16.93
N LYS A 451 -4.04 -4.79 17.79
CA LYS A 451 -3.98 -3.85 18.92
C LYS A 451 -3.92 -2.40 18.44
N THR A 452 -3.12 -2.12 17.41
CA THR A 452 -3.06 -0.79 16.79
C THR A 452 -4.40 -0.38 16.20
N LEU A 453 -5.10 -1.28 15.52
CA LEU A 453 -6.42 -1.04 14.94
C LEU A 453 -7.43 -0.64 16.02
N ILE A 454 -7.50 -1.42 17.11
CA ILE A 454 -8.38 -1.13 18.24
C ILE A 454 -8.00 0.21 18.89
N LYS A 455 -6.70 0.48 19.09
CA LYS A 455 -6.22 1.76 19.64
C LYS A 455 -6.60 2.95 18.76
N ARG A 456 -6.52 2.83 17.43
CA ARG A 456 -6.93 3.90 16.50
C ARG A 456 -8.44 4.08 16.49
N ALA A 457 -9.20 2.99 16.46
CA ALA A 457 -10.65 3.04 16.48
C ALA A 457 -11.18 3.70 17.76
N THR A 458 -10.62 3.36 18.91
CA THR A 458 -11.01 3.93 20.22
C THR A 458 -10.61 5.40 20.36
N ASN A 459 -9.46 5.80 19.83
CA ASN A 459 -8.99 7.19 19.86
C ASN A 459 -9.38 8.01 18.63
N LEU A 460 -10.29 7.50 17.79
CA LEU A 460 -10.62 8.13 16.50
C LEU A 460 -11.13 9.55 16.68
N LYS A 461 -12.02 9.77 17.66
CA LYS A 461 -12.57 11.09 17.98
C LYS A 461 -11.44 12.08 18.34
N GLN A 462 -10.50 11.65 19.19
CA GLN A 462 -9.37 12.49 19.61
C GLN A 462 -8.41 12.84 18.46
N ALA A 463 -8.38 12.06 17.38
CA ALA A 463 -7.54 12.38 16.22
C ALA A 463 -8.09 13.56 15.39
N TYR A 464 -9.39 13.87 15.52
CA TYR A 464 -10.09 14.87 14.69
C TYR A 464 -10.89 15.93 15.48
N GLU A 465 -10.94 15.85 16.81
CA GLU A 465 -11.72 16.77 17.65
C GLU A 465 -10.89 18.00 18.05
N HIS A 466 -11.25 19.17 17.52
CA HIS A 466 -10.60 20.46 17.81
C HIS A 466 -11.20 21.23 19.00
N GLY A 467 -12.22 20.65 19.64
CA GLY A 467 -12.85 21.21 20.85
C GLY A 467 -13.64 22.50 20.61
N LYS A 468 -13.98 23.20 21.71
CA LYS A 468 -14.89 24.37 21.70
C LYS A 468 -14.34 25.58 20.93
N TYR A 469 -13.02 25.70 20.85
CA TYR A 469 -12.31 26.84 20.29
C TYR A 469 -11.64 26.51 18.94
N ASP A 470 -12.03 25.41 18.29
CA ASP A 470 -11.41 24.88 17.05
C ASP A 470 -9.87 24.95 17.06
N VAL A 471 -9.25 24.48 18.14
CA VAL A 471 -7.81 24.64 18.32
C VAL A 471 -7.05 23.67 17.42
N ARG A 472 -6.16 24.21 16.59
CA ARG A 472 -5.31 23.46 15.67
C ARG A 472 -3.84 23.78 15.94
N LEU A 473 -3.03 22.76 16.12
CA LEU A 473 -1.58 22.90 16.17
C LEU A 473 -1.08 22.81 14.74
N LEU A 474 -0.84 23.98 14.14
CA LEU A 474 -0.38 24.11 12.77
C LEU A 474 1.15 23.99 12.71
N ASP A 475 1.74 24.34 11.57
CA ASP A 475 3.19 24.39 11.29
C ASP A 475 4.09 24.53 12.53
N GLY A 476 5.13 23.71 12.60
CA GLY A 476 6.11 23.73 13.70
C GLY A 476 5.85 22.80 14.89
N TYR A 477 4.76 22.04 14.89
CA TYR A 477 4.53 20.95 15.84
C TYR A 477 4.70 19.59 15.18
N GLU A 478 5.55 18.75 15.76
CA GLU A 478 5.69 17.36 15.31
C GLU A 478 4.50 16.50 15.75
N TYR A 479 4.53 15.23 15.33
CA TYR A 479 3.56 14.24 15.70
C TYR A 479 3.42 14.05 17.21
N PRO A 480 2.20 13.77 17.68
CA PRO A 480 2.00 13.39 19.07
C PRO A 480 2.58 11.99 19.32
N PHE A 481 3.56 11.88 20.22
CA PHE A 481 4.07 10.59 20.68
C PHE A 481 3.53 10.27 22.08
N ASP A 482 3.42 8.97 22.37
CA ASP A 482 2.69 8.45 23.52
C ASP A 482 3.66 8.02 24.63
N LEU A 483 3.47 8.54 25.84
CA LEU A 483 4.21 8.18 27.05
C LEU A 483 3.36 7.34 28.03
N GLY A 484 2.26 6.77 27.56
CA GLY A 484 1.36 5.91 28.33
C GLY A 484 0.22 6.69 28.99
N TYR A 485 0.54 7.70 29.80
CA TYR A 485 -0.46 8.53 30.52
C TYR A 485 -0.58 9.96 29.98
N ALA A 486 0.34 10.38 29.12
CA ALA A 486 0.36 11.69 28.49
C ALA A 486 0.83 11.56 27.04
N LYS A 487 0.43 12.52 26.20
CA LYS A 487 1.01 12.71 24.87
C LYS A 487 1.74 14.03 24.83
N TRP A 488 2.92 14.03 24.25
CA TRP A 488 3.73 15.23 24.08
C TRP A 488 3.91 15.50 22.59
N ARG A 489 4.21 16.76 22.26
CA ARG A 489 4.61 17.16 20.91
C ARG A 489 5.92 17.90 20.94
N ALA A 490 6.87 17.49 20.11
CA ALA A 490 8.05 18.31 19.89
C ALA A 490 7.64 19.60 19.20
N THR A 491 8.33 20.67 19.55
CA THR A 491 8.12 22.02 19.04
C THR A 491 9.36 22.47 18.30
N LEU A 492 9.15 22.99 17.10
CA LEU A 492 10.20 23.60 16.29
C LEU A 492 10.50 25.03 16.74
N PRO A 493 11.63 25.62 16.28
CA PRO A 493 12.00 27.00 16.59
C PRO A 493 10.89 28.02 16.28
N LEU A 494 10.02 27.70 15.34
CA LEU A 494 8.81 28.45 15.07
C LEU A 494 7.63 27.50 15.00
N SER A 495 6.58 27.79 15.75
CA SER A 495 5.35 26.99 15.77
C SER A 495 4.10 27.85 15.93
N TYR A 496 2.97 27.37 15.40
CA TYR A 496 1.70 28.11 15.38
C TYR A 496 0.54 27.31 15.96
N ILE A 497 -0.23 27.94 16.84
CA ILE A 497 -1.52 27.43 17.33
C ILE A 497 -2.62 28.34 16.77
N SER A 498 -3.52 27.77 15.97
CA SER A 498 -4.73 28.44 15.50
C SER A 498 -5.91 28.15 16.41
N PHE A 499 -6.77 29.13 16.63
CA PHE A 499 -8.01 28.95 17.40
C PHE A 499 -9.05 30.04 17.07
N ASP A 500 -10.31 29.71 17.35
CA ASP A 500 -11.46 30.58 17.20
C ASP A 500 -11.93 31.13 18.56
N ASN A 501 -12.42 32.37 18.55
CA ASN A 501 -12.98 32.99 19.74
C ASN A 501 -14.48 32.66 19.86
N ASN A 502 -14.85 31.95 20.91
CA ASN A 502 -16.23 31.55 21.11
C ASN A 502 -17.08 32.71 21.62
N LYS A 503 -18.17 33.05 20.91
CA LYS A 503 -19.06 34.17 21.25
C LYS A 503 -19.68 34.08 22.65
N THR A 504 -19.90 32.87 23.17
CA THR A 504 -20.54 32.64 24.48
C THR A 504 -19.54 32.56 25.63
N THR A 505 -18.30 32.16 25.35
CA THR A 505 -17.21 32.13 26.34
C THR A 505 -15.94 32.61 25.67
N PRO A 506 -15.71 33.93 25.63
CA PRO A 506 -14.52 34.49 25.03
C PRO A 506 -13.24 33.93 25.66
N ILE A 507 -12.18 33.83 24.87
CA ILE A 507 -10.88 33.41 25.38
C ILE A 507 -10.28 34.54 26.21
N GLN A 508 -9.96 34.25 27.47
CA GLN A 508 -9.34 35.19 28.39
C GLN A 508 -7.91 34.75 28.74
N GLN A 509 -7.68 33.44 28.77
CA GLN A 509 -6.41 32.86 29.21
C GLN A 509 -6.04 31.62 28.40
N ILE A 510 -4.75 31.50 28.07
CA ILE A 510 -4.15 30.30 27.49
C ILE A 510 -3.01 29.84 28.39
N ASP A 511 -3.07 28.60 28.87
CA ASP A 511 -1.99 27.98 29.65
C ASP A 511 -1.25 26.97 28.80
N LEU A 512 0.07 27.09 28.78
CA LEU A 512 0.97 26.20 28.05
C LEU A 512 2.02 25.62 29.00
N GLN A 513 2.16 24.31 29.02
CA GLN A 513 3.28 23.65 29.71
C GLN A 513 4.29 23.14 28.68
N PHE A 514 5.54 23.59 28.82
CA PHE A 514 6.65 23.13 28.00
C PHE A 514 7.72 22.46 28.84
N ARG A 515 8.39 21.46 28.26
CA ARG A 515 9.56 20.80 28.82
C ARG A 515 10.76 20.95 27.89
N ASN A 516 11.88 21.40 28.43
CA ASN A 516 13.14 21.35 27.71
C ASN A 516 13.81 19.99 27.94
N HIS A 517 13.72 19.07 27.00
CA HIS A 517 14.21 17.71 27.18
C HIS A 517 15.55 17.47 26.49
N GLN A 518 16.46 16.86 27.22
CA GLN A 518 17.77 16.45 26.75
C GLN A 518 17.71 15.01 26.23
N ILE A 519 17.94 14.80 24.93
CA ILE A 519 18.12 13.45 24.35
C ILE A 519 19.61 13.07 24.36
N ASP A 520 20.49 13.96 23.91
CA ASP A 520 21.94 13.75 24.01
C ASP A 520 22.48 14.26 25.36
N LYS A 521 23.21 13.39 26.06
CA LYS A 521 23.89 13.69 27.32
C LYS A 521 24.88 14.87 27.26
N TYR A 522 25.32 15.27 26.07
CA TYR A 522 26.24 16.41 25.88
C TYR A 522 25.54 17.77 25.64
N SER A 523 24.21 17.81 25.52
CA SER A 523 23.43 19.06 25.46
C SER A 523 23.33 19.74 26.84
N SER A 524 23.44 21.07 26.91
CA SER A 524 23.38 21.81 28.18
C SER A 524 22.70 23.19 28.09
N HIS A 525 21.92 23.45 27.04
CA HIS A 525 21.40 24.80 26.78
C HIS A 525 20.05 25.05 27.48
N SER A 526 19.87 26.22 28.08
CA SER A 526 18.53 26.74 28.37
C SER A 526 17.85 27.15 27.05
N ALA A 527 16.52 27.18 27.04
CA ALA A 527 15.75 27.63 25.89
C ALA A 527 14.81 28.77 26.26
N THR A 528 14.73 29.78 25.42
CA THR A 528 13.83 30.91 25.61
C THR A 528 12.62 30.77 24.69
N LEU A 529 11.41 30.89 25.24
CA LEU A 529 10.15 30.94 24.51
C LEU A 529 9.63 32.37 24.43
N SER A 530 9.13 32.79 23.27
CA SER A 530 8.39 34.05 23.12
C SER A 530 7.04 33.81 22.44
N PHE A 531 6.04 34.59 22.84
CA PHE A 531 4.64 34.41 22.44
C PHE A 531 4.10 35.66 21.75
N TYR A 532 3.52 35.47 20.56
CA TYR A 532 2.91 36.53 19.77
C TYR A 532 1.51 36.11 19.33
N LEU A 533 0.50 36.96 19.56
CA LEU A 533 -0.85 36.76 19.09
C LEU A 533 -1.13 37.71 17.93
N ASN A 534 -1.48 37.18 16.76
CA ASN A 534 -1.75 37.97 15.56
C ASN A 534 -0.62 39.00 15.32
N ASP A 535 0.64 38.52 15.40
CA ASP A 535 1.89 39.28 15.29
C ASP A 535 2.17 40.33 16.39
N THR A 536 1.34 40.38 17.43
CA THR A 536 1.55 41.25 18.59
C THR A 536 2.16 40.48 19.77
N LYS A 537 3.28 40.94 20.33
CA LYS A 537 3.94 40.30 21.49
C LYS A 537 3.01 40.29 22.71
N LEU A 538 2.79 39.12 23.33
CA LEU A 538 1.88 38.96 24.47
C LEU A 538 2.55 39.10 25.84
N SER A 539 3.78 38.59 25.97
CA SER A 539 4.50 38.54 27.25
C SER A 539 5.99 38.63 27.01
N ASP A 540 6.75 38.86 28.08
CA ASP A 540 8.20 38.74 28.02
C ASP A 540 8.66 37.29 27.78
N PRO A 541 9.84 37.12 27.17
CA PRO A 541 10.36 35.80 26.88
C PRO A 541 10.59 34.99 28.16
N VAL A 542 10.26 33.71 28.12
CA VAL A 542 10.35 32.79 29.26
C VAL A 542 11.52 31.83 29.04
N SER A 543 12.50 31.81 29.94
CA SER A 543 13.63 30.87 29.88
C SER A 543 13.30 29.56 30.58
N ILE A 544 13.65 28.44 29.94
CA ILE A 544 13.41 27.07 30.37
C ILE A 544 14.77 26.37 30.50
N PRO A 545 15.24 26.14 31.74
CA PRO A 545 16.45 25.37 31.96
C PRO A 545 16.34 23.94 31.41
N ILE A 546 17.47 23.33 31.10
CA ILE A 546 17.53 21.95 30.63
C ILE A 546 16.86 20.96 31.62
N ASN A 547 16.10 20.00 31.08
CA ASN A 547 15.31 19.00 31.82
C ASN A 547 14.30 19.57 32.83
N LYS A 548 13.94 20.84 32.70
CA LYS A 548 12.87 21.46 33.49
C LYS A 548 11.61 21.67 32.67
N GLU A 549 10.52 21.84 33.40
CA GLU A 549 9.20 22.18 32.89
C GLU A 549 8.87 23.62 33.29
N ILE A 550 8.16 24.33 32.42
CA ILE A 550 7.60 25.63 32.73
C ILE A 550 6.13 25.69 32.37
N ASN A 551 5.35 26.38 33.20
CA ASN A 551 3.98 26.74 32.90
C ASN A 551 3.97 28.23 32.50
N SER A 552 3.52 28.51 31.29
CA SER A 552 3.33 29.87 30.78
C SER A 552 1.83 30.16 30.72
N THR A 553 1.36 31.08 31.56
CA THR A 553 -0.04 31.54 31.57
C THR A 553 -0.11 32.86 30.83
N LEU A 554 -0.75 32.86 29.65
CA LEU A 554 -0.90 34.01 28.77
C LEU A 554 -2.28 34.61 28.96
N GLN A 555 -2.34 35.86 29.42
CA GLN A 555 -3.57 36.65 29.44
C GLN A 555 -3.83 37.19 28.04
N ILE A 556 -5.05 37.01 27.52
CA ILE A 556 -5.41 37.32 26.14
C ILE A 556 -6.27 38.59 26.13
N PRO A 557 -5.76 39.72 25.61
CA PRO A 557 -6.54 40.94 25.51
C PRO A 557 -7.63 40.83 24.44
N ASP A 558 -8.87 41.16 24.79
CA ASP A 558 -10.02 41.13 23.87
C ASP A 558 -9.76 41.92 22.57
N LYS A 559 -9.00 43.01 22.65
CA LYS A 559 -8.66 43.88 21.50
C LYS A 559 -7.81 43.19 20.43
N LEU A 560 -7.07 42.14 20.80
CA LEU A 560 -6.22 41.37 19.88
C LEU A 560 -6.94 40.16 19.26
N LEU A 561 -8.13 39.81 19.78
CA LEU A 561 -8.89 38.65 19.33
C LEU A 561 -9.77 38.96 18.13
N LYS A 562 -9.63 38.15 17.09
CA LYS A 562 -10.56 38.03 15.97
C LYS A 562 -11.63 36.99 16.30
N THR A 563 -12.74 36.99 15.57
CA THR A 563 -13.77 35.95 15.73
C THR A 563 -13.22 34.58 15.39
N ASN A 564 -12.52 34.46 14.26
CA ASN A 564 -11.95 33.21 13.77
C ASN A 564 -10.47 33.39 13.37
N ASN A 565 -9.74 32.29 13.25
CA ASN A 565 -8.36 32.25 12.73
C ASN A 565 -7.39 33.14 13.53
N ASN A 566 -7.48 33.14 14.86
CA ASN A 566 -6.43 33.73 15.69
C ASN A 566 -5.19 32.84 15.63
N LEU A 567 -4.01 33.45 15.51
CA LEU A 567 -2.75 32.72 15.46
C LEU A 567 -1.88 33.11 16.65
N LEU A 568 -1.62 32.13 17.53
CA LEU A 568 -0.59 32.21 18.55
C LEU A 568 0.70 31.61 18.00
N LYS A 569 1.66 32.48 17.73
CA LYS A 569 3.01 32.15 17.31
C LYS A 569 3.89 31.94 18.55
N VAL A 570 4.54 30.78 18.62
CA VAL A 570 5.52 30.42 19.65
C VAL A 570 6.88 30.31 18.99
N THR A 571 7.83 31.11 19.45
CA THR A 571 9.23 31.05 18.97
C THR A 571 10.13 30.49 20.06
N THR A 572 10.96 29.53 19.70
CA THR A 572 11.92 28.85 20.58
C THR A 572 13.34 29.18 20.13
N GLN A 573 14.18 29.66 21.05
CA GLN A 573 15.60 29.91 20.82
C GLN A 573 16.42 29.23 21.91
N TYR A 574 17.53 28.58 21.57
CA TYR A 574 18.44 28.01 22.57
C TYR A 574 19.51 29.04 22.93
N GLU A 575 19.79 29.18 24.22
CA GLU A 575 20.77 30.14 24.72
C GLU A 575 22.19 29.71 24.29
N GLY A 576 22.88 30.61 23.59
CA GLY A 576 24.25 30.39 23.12
C GLY A 576 24.39 29.49 21.89
N THR A 577 23.30 29.03 21.26
CA THR A 577 23.39 28.22 20.02
C THR A 577 22.07 28.20 19.23
N THR A 578 22.17 28.13 17.91
CA THR A 578 21.02 27.84 17.03
C THR A 578 20.93 26.36 16.67
N SER A 579 21.93 25.57 17.05
CA SER A 579 22.11 24.17 16.60
C SER A 579 21.78 23.14 17.67
N ALA A 580 21.38 23.51 18.90
CA ALA A 580 21.11 22.57 19.99
C ALA A 580 20.12 21.46 19.59
N ARG A 581 19.09 21.81 18.81
CA ARG A 581 18.11 20.83 18.32
C ARG A 581 18.69 19.85 17.31
N LEU A 582 19.38 20.35 16.28
CA LEU A 582 19.87 19.54 15.16
C LEU A 582 21.14 18.75 15.51
N LYS A 583 22.10 19.38 16.20
CA LYS A 583 23.40 18.77 16.52
C LYS A 583 23.42 18.06 17.87
N ASN A 584 22.76 18.61 18.88
CA ASN A 584 22.83 18.12 20.26
C ASN A 584 21.52 17.41 20.68
N GLN A 585 20.64 17.10 19.72
CA GLN A 585 19.35 16.42 19.89
C GLN A 585 18.53 16.93 21.08
N GLN A 586 18.55 18.24 21.35
CA GLN A 586 17.77 18.83 22.43
C GLN A 586 16.40 19.27 21.91
N VAL A 587 15.31 18.93 22.60
CA VAL A 587 13.95 19.13 22.07
C VAL A 587 13.05 19.79 23.11
N ILE A 588 12.30 20.83 22.70
CA ILE A 588 11.24 21.41 23.52
C ILE A 588 9.93 20.68 23.24
N PHE A 589 9.30 20.15 24.28
CA PHE A 589 8.03 19.45 24.19
C PHE A 589 6.88 20.26 24.78
N LEU A 590 5.79 20.43 24.03
CA LEU A 590 4.50 20.84 24.56
C LEU A 590 3.83 19.64 25.24
N GLN A 591 3.50 19.80 26.53
CA GLN A 591 2.91 18.75 27.35
C GLN A 591 1.43 19.01 27.65
N ILE A 592 1.07 20.27 27.91
CA ILE A 592 -0.30 20.68 28.26
C ILE A 592 -0.65 21.96 27.52
N LEU A 593 -1.87 22.02 27.00
CA LEU A 593 -2.51 23.22 26.49
C LEU A 593 -3.89 23.34 27.13
N ARG A 594 -4.20 24.49 27.73
CA ARG A 594 -5.53 24.81 28.27
C ARG A 594 -5.99 26.18 27.79
N ILE A 595 -7.30 26.32 27.59
CA ILE A 595 -7.94 27.60 27.29
C ILE A 595 -9.02 27.84 28.34
N ASN A 596 -8.95 28.97 29.05
CA ASN A 596 -9.81 29.30 30.19
C ASN A 596 -9.86 28.14 31.21
N GLY A 597 -8.71 27.52 31.50
CA GLY A 597 -8.59 26.37 32.40
C GLY A 597 -9.09 25.02 31.84
N LEU A 598 -9.74 24.99 30.68
CA LEU A 598 -10.22 23.75 30.06
C LEU A 598 -9.10 23.08 29.23
N PRO A 599 -8.89 21.75 29.37
CA PRO A 599 -7.90 21.04 28.57
C PRO A 599 -8.24 21.07 27.09
N VAL A 600 -7.22 21.33 26.27
CA VAL A 600 -7.30 21.28 24.81
C VAL A 600 -6.68 19.98 24.32
N ASN A 601 -7.32 19.40 23.31
CA ASN A 601 -6.82 18.21 22.65
C ASN A 601 -5.58 18.54 21.81
N ILE A 602 -4.41 18.06 22.22
CA ILE A 602 -3.16 18.15 21.45
C ILE A 602 -2.89 16.88 20.65
N ASN A 603 -3.90 16.05 20.35
CA ASN A 603 -3.74 14.81 19.58
C ASN A 603 -4.08 14.95 18.09
N THR A 604 -4.59 16.11 17.64
CA THR A 604 -5.07 16.30 16.27
C THR A 604 -3.95 16.36 15.24
N LEU A 605 -4.12 15.68 14.10
CA LEU A 605 -3.11 15.68 13.04
C LEU A 605 -3.52 16.69 11.98
N ASP A 606 -3.10 17.95 12.13
CA ASP A 606 -3.42 19.07 11.25
C ASP A 606 -2.15 19.59 10.56
N TYR A 607 -1.94 19.19 9.31
CA TYR A 607 -0.71 19.49 8.58
C TYR A 607 -1.03 20.13 7.22
N PRO A 608 -0.13 20.94 6.64
CA PRO A 608 -0.21 21.23 5.22
C PRO A 608 0.07 19.94 4.41
N TYR A 609 -0.45 19.87 3.20
CA TYR A 609 0.04 18.93 2.20
C TYR A 609 1.17 19.54 1.36
N VAL A 610 1.17 20.86 1.17
CA VAL A 610 2.14 21.61 0.34
C VAL A 610 2.06 21.20 -1.14
N SER A 611 0.86 21.31 -1.71
CA SER A 611 0.59 20.96 -3.12
C SER A 611 0.70 22.18 -4.03
N PRO A 612 1.63 22.22 -5.03
CA PRO A 612 1.66 23.28 -6.04
C PRO A 612 0.33 23.45 -6.78
N VAL A 613 -0.36 22.34 -7.09
CA VAL A 613 -1.69 22.37 -7.72
C VAL A 613 -2.70 23.06 -6.80
N SER A 614 -2.69 22.72 -5.50
CA SER A 614 -3.64 23.29 -4.54
C SER A 614 -3.33 24.76 -4.24
N GLN A 615 -2.06 25.14 -4.11
CA GLN A 615 -1.67 26.54 -3.89
C GLN A 615 -2.17 27.45 -5.01
N LYS A 616 -2.07 27.02 -6.27
CA LYS A 616 -2.56 27.80 -7.41
C LYS A 616 -4.07 27.82 -7.55
N LEU A 617 -4.75 26.71 -7.26
CA LEU A 617 -6.22 26.65 -7.33
C LEU A 617 -6.90 27.40 -6.17
N PHE A 618 -6.25 27.51 -5.00
CA PHE A 618 -6.87 28.05 -3.78
C PHE A 618 -6.17 29.31 -3.22
N ASN A 619 -5.14 29.82 -3.90
CA ASN A 619 -4.35 30.99 -3.48
C ASN A 619 -3.76 30.87 -2.05
N SER A 620 -3.36 29.66 -1.67
CA SER A 620 -2.80 29.36 -0.36
C SER A 620 -1.29 29.58 -0.37
N ASN A 621 -0.77 30.55 0.38
CA ASN A 621 0.68 30.70 0.60
C ASN A 621 1.05 29.98 1.90
N TYR A 622 1.97 29.02 1.82
CA TYR A 622 2.43 28.26 2.97
C TYR A 622 3.90 28.55 3.28
N LEU A 623 4.19 28.82 4.56
CA LEU A 623 5.54 28.82 5.10
C LEU A 623 5.68 27.51 5.87
N TYR A 624 6.68 26.71 5.51
CA TYR A 624 6.99 25.46 6.18
C TYR A 624 8.13 25.72 7.17
N TRP A 625 7.86 25.48 8.45
CA TRP A 625 8.78 25.74 9.57
C TRP A 625 9.31 27.18 9.60
N GLY A 626 8.46 28.14 9.21
CA GLY A 626 8.84 29.56 9.14
C GLY A 626 9.69 29.98 7.96
N ASN A 627 10.04 29.07 7.06
CA ASN A 627 10.71 29.36 5.80
C ASN A 627 9.78 29.06 4.62
N LYS A 628 10.12 29.57 3.42
CA LYS A 628 9.50 29.02 2.22
C LYS A 628 9.98 27.58 2.07
N GLU A 629 9.05 26.63 1.94
CA GLU A 629 9.39 25.23 1.70
C GLU A 629 10.31 25.11 0.48
N GLN A 630 11.46 24.47 0.69
CA GLN A 630 12.46 24.22 -0.36
C GLN A 630 12.97 22.78 -0.33
N ASN A 631 12.71 22.00 0.73
CA ASN A 631 13.18 20.63 0.90
C ASN A 631 12.01 19.62 0.76
N PRO A 632 11.94 18.85 -0.33
CA PRO A 632 10.94 17.80 -0.51
C PRO A 632 10.95 16.70 0.57
N TYR A 633 12.03 16.53 1.34
CA TYR A 633 12.07 15.58 2.44
C TYR A 633 11.12 15.95 3.56
N ASP A 634 11.02 17.23 3.86
CA ASP A 634 10.24 17.68 4.99
C ASP A 634 8.75 17.46 4.72
N ILE A 635 8.32 17.76 3.49
CA ILE A 635 6.98 17.40 2.98
C ILE A 635 6.74 15.89 3.10
N TRP A 636 7.71 15.08 2.68
CA TRP A 636 7.60 13.63 2.74
C TRP A 636 7.54 13.09 4.18
N GLU A 637 8.28 13.69 5.11
CA GLU A 637 8.24 13.37 6.54
C GLU A 637 6.84 13.66 7.12
N VAL A 638 6.23 14.78 6.75
CA VAL A 638 4.85 15.13 7.12
C VAL A 638 3.83 14.17 6.50
N HIS A 639 4.04 13.75 5.24
CA HIS A 639 3.14 12.80 4.60
C HIS A 639 3.26 11.40 5.20
N SER A 640 4.48 10.98 5.50
CA SER A 640 4.77 9.64 6.04
C SER A 640 4.24 9.47 7.44
N GLY A 641 4.43 10.42 8.37
CA GLY A 641 3.90 10.26 9.72
C GLY A 641 2.37 10.40 9.80
N VAL A 642 1.72 11.22 8.96
CA VAL A 642 0.24 11.17 8.81
C VAL A 642 -0.20 9.80 8.32
N PHE A 643 0.44 9.28 7.27
CA PHE A 643 0.15 7.95 6.73
C PHE A 643 0.34 6.87 7.80
N GLU A 644 1.43 6.89 8.54
CA GLU A 644 1.77 5.91 9.55
C GLU A 644 0.81 5.92 10.74
N GLN A 645 0.25 7.07 11.14
CA GLN A 645 -0.55 7.22 12.35
C GLN A 645 -2.06 7.13 12.14
N THR A 646 -2.53 7.23 10.91
CA THR A 646 -3.96 7.34 10.58
C THR A 646 -4.51 6.09 9.91
N PHE A 647 -5.82 6.06 9.66
CA PHE A 647 -6.41 5.06 8.79
C PHE A 647 -6.02 5.36 7.35
N ASP A 648 -5.52 4.36 6.64
CA ASP A 648 -4.96 4.56 5.31
C ASP A 648 -6.05 4.44 4.23
N LEU A 649 -6.88 5.47 4.18
CA LEU A 649 -8.02 5.60 3.26
C LEU A 649 -7.98 6.98 2.61
N TRP A 650 -8.06 7.02 1.28
CA TRP A 650 -7.88 8.26 0.51
C TRP A 650 -8.86 9.37 0.89
N TRP A 651 -10.08 9.01 1.27
CA TRP A 651 -11.15 9.96 1.65
C TRP A 651 -11.02 10.48 3.09
N LEU A 652 -10.14 9.90 3.92
CA LEU A 652 -9.81 10.42 5.24
C LEU A 652 -8.66 11.45 5.22
N ARG A 653 -7.77 11.37 4.23
CA ARG A 653 -6.60 12.27 4.12
C ARG A 653 -6.95 13.76 4.16
N PRO A 654 -8.00 14.27 3.48
CA PRO A 654 -8.34 15.71 3.49
C PRO A 654 -8.76 16.26 4.86
N PHE A 655 -9.01 15.40 5.85
CA PHE A 655 -9.25 15.85 7.22
C PHE A 655 -7.96 16.17 7.98
N HIS A 656 -6.82 15.61 7.53
CA HIS A 656 -5.50 15.89 8.08
C HIS A 656 -4.80 17.03 7.37
N TYR A 657 -5.09 17.19 6.08
CA TYR A 657 -4.49 18.22 5.24
C TYR A 657 -5.44 19.40 5.06
N TRP A 658 -5.13 20.54 5.68
CA TRP A 658 -6.04 21.69 5.67
C TRP A 658 -6.05 22.45 4.33
N ASP A 659 -5.01 22.33 3.52
CA ASP A 659 -4.83 22.95 2.19
C ASP A 659 -5.32 22.06 1.02
N PHE A 660 -5.84 20.86 1.32
CA PHE A 660 -6.44 19.98 0.33
C PHE A 660 -7.82 20.47 -0.17
N PRO A 661 -8.18 20.19 -1.43
CA PRO A 661 -9.49 20.54 -1.99
C PRO A 661 -10.62 19.68 -1.40
N LYS A 662 -11.07 20.00 -0.18
CA LYS A 662 -12.05 19.19 0.57
C LYS A 662 -13.32 18.91 -0.25
N THR A 663 -13.85 19.91 -0.96
CA THR A 663 -15.05 19.78 -1.81
C THR A 663 -14.89 18.76 -2.93
N PHE A 664 -13.71 18.69 -3.57
CA PHE A 664 -13.39 17.71 -4.59
C PHE A 664 -13.40 16.29 -4.01
N PHE A 665 -12.68 16.07 -2.90
CA PHE A 665 -12.62 14.75 -2.24
C PHE A 665 -13.99 14.30 -1.72
N LEU A 666 -14.77 15.20 -1.13
CA LEU A 666 -16.16 14.95 -0.71
C LEU A 666 -17.05 14.54 -1.88
N SER A 667 -16.93 15.23 -3.02
CA SER A 667 -17.68 14.90 -4.24
C SER A 667 -17.29 13.54 -4.80
N LEU A 668 -15.98 13.27 -4.88
CA LEU A 668 -15.47 11.96 -5.32
C LEU A 668 -15.93 10.84 -4.38
N PHE A 669 -15.98 11.10 -3.07
CA PHE A 669 -16.43 10.13 -2.07
C PHE A 669 -17.93 9.84 -2.23
N ALA A 670 -18.75 10.87 -2.42
CA ALA A 670 -20.17 10.71 -2.71
C ALA A 670 -20.43 9.93 -4.00
N VAL A 671 -19.66 10.19 -5.07
CA VAL A 671 -19.71 9.42 -6.32
C VAL A 671 -19.33 7.96 -6.08
N ASN A 672 -18.26 7.72 -5.33
CA ASN A 672 -17.79 6.37 -5.01
C ASN A 672 -18.86 5.57 -4.26
N LEU A 673 -19.39 6.15 -3.18
CA LEU A 673 -20.41 5.53 -2.34
C LEU A 673 -21.72 5.30 -3.11
N SER A 674 -22.14 6.27 -3.93
CA SER A 674 -23.32 6.14 -4.78
C SER A 674 -23.15 5.02 -5.82
N GLY A 675 -21.97 4.95 -6.44
CA GLY A 675 -21.60 3.88 -7.36
C GLY A 675 -21.63 2.51 -6.68
N LEU A 676 -21.05 2.39 -5.49
CA LEU A 676 -21.05 1.17 -4.68
C LEU A 676 -22.48 0.68 -4.40
N VAL A 677 -23.36 1.56 -3.91
CA VAL A 677 -24.75 1.23 -3.58
C VAL A 677 -25.53 0.87 -4.84
N TYR A 678 -25.46 1.68 -5.89
CA TYR A 678 -26.22 1.48 -7.13
C TYR A 678 -25.82 0.20 -7.86
N PHE A 679 -24.52 -0.01 -8.08
CA PHE A 679 -24.03 -1.21 -8.76
C PHE A 679 -24.14 -2.45 -7.87
N GLY A 680 -24.06 -2.30 -6.55
CA GLY A 680 -24.37 -3.36 -5.59
C GLY A 680 -25.81 -3.83 -5.75
N TYR A 681 -26.78 -2.92 -5.66
CA TYR A 681 -28.20 -3.24 -5.86
C TYR A 681 -28.45 -3.91 -7.22
N ARG A 682 -27.89 -3.38 -8.31
CA ARG A 682 -28.01 -3.98 -9.65
C ARG A 682 -27.38 -5.36 -9.75
N THR A 683 -26.26 -5.60 -9.06
CA THR A 683 -25.60 -6.90 -9.02
C THR A 683 -26.47 -7.89 -8.28
N PHE A 684 -26.84 -7.62 -7.03
CA PHE A 684 -27.60 -8.56 -6.20
C PHE A 684 -29.02 -8.82 -6.73
N SER A 685 -29.69 -7.82 -7.30
CA SER A 685 -31.01 -8.02 -7.95
C SER A 685 -30.92 -8.92 -9.18
N LYS A 686 -29.89 -8.76 -10.02
CA LYS A 686 -29.68 -9.63 -11.20
C LYS A 686 -29.24 -11.03 -10.82
N VAL A 687 -28.42 -11.19 -9.79
CA VAL A 687 -28.03 -12.52 -9.27
C VAL A 687 -29.25 -13.32 -8.83
N LYS A 688 -30.28 -12.68 -8.24
CA LYS A 688 -31.53 -13.36 -7.87
C LYS A 688 -32.36 -13.81 -9.08
N LYS A 689 -32.20 -13.15 -10.23
CA LYS A 689 -32.95 -13.43 -11.47
C LYS A 689 -32.26 -14.42 -12.41
N LEU A 690 -30.97 -14.73 -12.17
CA LEU A 690 -30.13 -15.65 -12.95
C LEU A 690 -29.95 -16.97 -12.20
#